data_AF-A0A935L982-F1
#
_entry.id   AF-A0A935L982-F1
#
_cell.length_a   1.000
_cell.length_b   1.000
_cell.length_c   1.000
_cell.angle_alpha   90.00
_cell.angle_beta   90.00
_cell.angle_gamma   90.00
#
_symmetry.space_group_name_H-M   'P 1'
#
loop_
_entity.id
_entity.type
_entity.pdbx_description
1 polymer ?
#
loop_
_entity_poly.entity_id
_entity_poly.type
_entity_poly.pdbx_seq_one_letter_code
_entity_poly.pdbx_strand_id
1 'polypeptide(L)'
;MTTLLRLLLVLILAMRCAPGLADSASLLAQVQTISNMRYQFAVDKNAEIRATSDNRAFSIWWQPSNTITPKGVIVTLHGHQSYATDEFYLWQPYAEKYGYAILALQWWFGSGDATSDYYTPMDMYPLLAEQLKSKGITPGTVLLEGYSRGSANSYAVAAFDAVAAQRYFGMVLSVSGQMASGYPPNQEIIAGKFGSKPYTGVQWVLYCGEKDADPIVCPAMKGSRDWVAAYGATVALFIDDATGDHGGFMLNSVNVESALAAYENMLSSRGSTSGAPVCTLSASPSSITTGTSATLTATCNPAASSYVWTGGTCAGISVSSCTASPTTTTTYTVTGVNTGGTSQAVSVTVTVTANATSYTVPGTLGNDVFVLTAGNFYYGGGGNDTYIISPNTLGGSVTAKIIDTEGDNLIQLVDGMTVTASTFYTDAAQLMLSNGAKVQILGASKFKFQLGANAPAGDTAAVLTYTDFVTSLGASLTSGALPGAGTANYVVPTGFTQATAPVATVAGNASTVPGTLGGDVLVPSGGNNYLGGGGSDTYIISPYTLSGAVTAKIIDTEGTNVIQLVGGLTIASSSFFNNAVQFVLSNGATVQILGASSFGYQLGANAPAGQTASSQSYAQFAVTLGTSVPTGTSAVSGSANYVVQSSTSGTTTTAGDIRMMFTITGRTKALGDPKCAYPNTTYPNQGYYCSLVETIRSAISSDGINFYLEESEWFTHGDMADPAWGVGSDGVWRLVAGTTSVQGVRDGWLRYTESETCPNFPGSGSKGTPSDLYFREATANGGVLSGGVPSIADADGEARAYFGMADGIGMATIAGGQLQPYAKNPVLRLSDVGYSGLAAISDPAVVQRSDGSYVMYFKGLAPPDSDPDPRDHMLFRATSVDGINNWVADSKPLVMGASVPGVTRDRAGKVWVYFLYFGADWSPNPTDPKHIERPYVIWENPDGSVSSPQAVVFFPAQHEVDPQYPLSFYNDPDPVLNPASGEKGYCPAKTVVPRP
;
A
#
# COMPACT_ATOMS: atom_id res chain seq x y z
N MET A 1 -36.06 18.51 103.96
CA MET A 1 -34.70 18.18 103.50
C MET A 1 -34.56 16.73 102.99
N THR A 2 -35.60 15.88 103.08
CA THR A 2 -35.55 14.46 102.70
C THR A 2 -36.16 14.14 101.33
N THR A 3 -36.91 15.07 100.74
CA THR A 3 -37.49 14.94 99.38
C THR A 3 -36.54 15.42 98.28
N LEU A 4 -35.72 16.45 98.55
CA LEU A 4 -34.74 16.99 97.59
C LEU A 4 -33.55 16.04 97.37
N LEU A 5 -33.14 15.31 98.42
CA LEU A 5 -32.04 14.35 98.34
C LEU A 5 -32.44 13.06 97.60
N ARG A 6 -33.72 12.67 97.64
CA ARG A 6 -34.27 11.56 96.84
C ARG A 6 -34.43 11.92 95.36
N LEU A 7 -34.78 13.17 95.04
CA LEU A 7 -34.81 13.63 93.65
C LEU A 7 -33.41 13.69 93.03
N LEU A 8 -32.40 14.12 93.81
CA LEU A 8 -31.01 14.19 93.34
C LEU A 8 -30.39 12.79 93.14
N LEU A 9 -30.72 11.82 94.01
CA LEU A 9 -30.22 10.44 93.88
C LEU A 9 -30.91 9.67 92.74
N VAL A 10 -32.19 9.95 92.46
CA VAL A 10 -32.91 9.39 91.29
C VAL A 10 -32.42 10.03 89.98
N LEU A 11 -32.03 11.31 89.98
CA LEU A 11 -31.43 11.96 88.81
C LEU A 11 -30.01 11.44 88.52
N ILE A 12 -29.22 11.15 89.56
CA ILE A 12 -27.87 10.57 89.42
C ILE A 12 -27.91 9.08 89.03
N LEU A 13 -28.94 8.31 89.44
CA LEU A 13 -29.15 6.95 88.95
C LEU A 13 -29.76 6.91 87.54
N ALA A 14 -30.63 7.86 87.18
CA ALA A 14 -31.16 7.98 85.82
C ALA A 14 -30.11 8.42 84.79
N MET A 15 -29.11 9.21 85.20
CA MET A 15 -27.95 9.54 84.35
C MET A 15 -26.94 8.39 84.18
N ARG A 16 -27.04 7.30 84.95
CA ARG A 16 -26.17 6.12 84.84
C ARG A 16 -26.81 4.93 84.12
N CYS A 17 -28.03 5.08 83.60
CA CYS A 17 -28.74 4.03 82.85
C CYS A 17 -29.33 4.51 81.52
N ALA A 18 -28.82 5.60 80.94
CA ALA A 18 -28.93 5.78 79.50
C ALA A 18 -27.84 4.92 78.85
N PRO A 19 -28.13 4.10 77.82
CA PRO A 19 -27.06 3.62 76.94
C PRO A 19 -26.34 4.88 76.46
N GLY A 20 -25.07 5.03 76.82
CA GLY A 20 -24.28 6.17 76.35
C GLY A 20 -24.43 6.21 74.84
N LEU A 21 -25.02 7.28 74.32
CA LEU A 21 -24.99 7.54 72.89
C LEU A 21 -23.51 7.48 72.51
N ALA A 22 -23.14 6.51 71.67
CA ALA A 22 -21.76 6.34 71.24
C ALA A 22 -21.33 7.65 70.57
N ASP A 23 -20.53 8.43 71.28
CA ASP A 23 -19.93 9.64 70.76
C ASP A 23 -18.51 9.35 70.25
N SER A 24 -17.99 10.22 69.39
CA SER A 24 -16.67 10.06 68.78
C SER A 24 -15.57 9.79 69.80
N ALA A 25 -15.65 10.43 70.98
CA ALA A 25 -14.66 10.32 72.04
C ALA A 25 -14.71 8.93 72.72
N SER A 26 -15.90 8.42 73.00
CA SER A 26 -16.10 7.09 73.58
C SER A 26 -15.66 5.99 72.63
N LEU A 27 -15.99 6.12 71.34
CA LEU A 27 -15.54 5.16 70.32
C LEU A 27 -14.02 5.23 70.12
N LEU A 28 -13.42 6.43 70.12
CA LEU A 28 -11.97 6.56 70.03
C LEU A 28 -11.25 5.97 71.26
N ALA A 29 -11.80 6.18 72.46
CA ALA A 29 -11.27 5.56 73.68
C ALA A 29 -11.33 4.03 73.62
N GLN A 30 -12.40 3.47 73.04
CA GLN A 30 -12.49 2.03 72.79
C GLN A 30 -11.36 1.57 71.85
N VAL A 31 -11.10 2.28 70.75
CA VAL A 31 -10.00 1.95 69.81
C VAL A 31 -8.62 2.07 70.46
N GLN A 32 -8.40 3.07 71.32
CA GLN A 32 -7.16 3.22 72.09
C GLN A 32 -6.89 2.02 73.01
N THR A 33 -7.93 1.31 73.46
CA THR A 33 -7.76 0.10 74.29
C THR A 33 -7.63 -1.16 73.45
N ILE A 34 -8.47 -1.35 72.42
CA ILE A 34 -8.58 -2.60 71.67
C ILE A 34 -7.56 -2.67 70.51
N SER A 35 -7.26 -1.55 69.85
CA SER A 35 -6.28 -1.44 68.76
C SER A 35 -5.16 -0.45 69.10
N ASN A 36 -4.66 -0.50 70.34
CA ASN A 36 -3.68 0.45 70.89
C ASN A 36 -2.43 0.62 69.99
N MET A 37 -1.86 -0.48 69.48
CA MET A 37 -0.66 -0.41 68.64
C MET A 37 -0.91 0.31 67.31
N ARG A 38 -2.08 0.09 66.70
CA ARG A 38 -2.44 0.72 65.42
C ARG A 38 -2.83 2.18 65.62
N TYR A 39 -3.51 2.48 66.72
CA TYR A 39 -3.78 3.85 67.15
C TYR A 39 -2.46 4.61 67.39
N GLN A 40 -1.53 4.04 68.16
CA GLN A 40 -0.25 4.68 68.45
C GLN A 40 0.55 4.89 67.16
N PHE A 41 0.51 3.95 66.23
CA PHE A 41 1.13 4.12 64.91
C PHE A 41 0.57 5.33 64.14
N ALA A 42 -0.74 5.58 64.20
CA ALA A 42 -1.34 6.78 63.60
C ALA A 42 -0.85 8.07 64.26
N VAL A 43 -0.72 8.07 65.60
CA VAL A 43 -0.15 9.19 66.35
C VAL A 43 1.31 9.41 65.97
N ASP A 44 2.12 8.35 65.89
CA ASP A 44 3.55 8.42 65.56
C ASP A 44 3.80 8.90 64.12
N LYS A 45 2.89 8.58 63.20
CA LYS A 45 2.87 9.10 61.83
C LYS A 45 2.31 10.50 61.72
N ASN A 46 1.96 11.12 62.86
CA ASN A 46 1.43 12.47 62.96
C ASN A 46 0.13 12.65 62.14
N ALA A 47 -0.69 11.58 62.06
CA ALA A 47 -1.98 11.60 61.40
C ALA A 47 -3.00 12.42 62.21
N GLU A 48 -3.89 13.12 61.49
CA GLU A 48 -4.98 13.87 62.09
C GLU A 48 -6.15 12.94 62.36
N ILE A 49 -6.47 12.74 63.64
CA ILE A 49 -7.67 11.99 64.08
C ILE A 49 -8.74 13.01 64.45
N ARG A 50 -9.86 12.98 63.74
CA ARG A 50 -10.94 13.97 63.87
C ARG A 50 -12.28 13.30 64.08
N ALA A 51 -13.09 13.83 65.01
CA ALA A 51 -14.48 13.46 65.17
C ALA A 51 -15.29 13.73 63.88
N THR A 52 -16.24 12.84 63.54
CA THR A 52 -17.20 13.10 62.46
C THR A 52 -18.10 14.29 62.82
N SER A 53 -18.65 14.98 61.83
CA SER A 53 -19.43 16.21 62.05
C SER A 53 -20.73 16.00 62.82
N ASP A 54 -21.25 14.77 62.84
CA ASP A 54 -22.39 14.33 63.66
C ASP A 54 -21.99 13.81 65.05
N ASN A 55 -20.69 13.81 65.35
CA ASN A 55 -20.07 13.36 66.59
C ASN A 55 -20.35 11.90 66.98
N ARG A 56 -20.58 10.99 66.02
CA ARG A 56 -20.83 9.56 66.29
C ARG A 56 -19.63 8.65 66.05
N ALA A 57 -18.61 9.11 65.31
CA ALA A 57 -17.41 8.34 65.04
C ALA A 57 -16.20 9.25 64.76
N PHE A 58 -15.15 8.72 64.13
CA PHE A 58 -13.97 9.50 63.78
C PHE A 58 -13.40 9.10 62.41
N SER A 59 -12.58 9.97 61.84
CA SER A 59 -11.78 9.73 60.65
C SER A 59 -10.31 9.97 60.92
N ILE A 60 -9.44 9.29 60.18
CA ILE A 60 -7.99 9.47 60.22
C ILE A 60 -7.55 10.03 58.87
N TRP A 61 -6.90 11.20 58.89
CA TRP A 61 -6.26 11.80 57.72
C TRP A 61 -4.74 11.77 57.87
N TRP A 62 -4.04 11.33 56.84
CA TRP A 62 -2.59 11.38 56.79
C TRP A 62 -2.10 11.70 55.38
N GLN A 63 -0.97 12.38 55.28
CA GLN A 63 -0.27 12.60 54.02
C GLN A 63 1.25 12.64 54.25
N PRO A 64 2.09 12.35 53.22
CA PRO A 64 3.54 12.21 53.39
C PRO A 64 4.26 13.47 53.91
N SER A 65 3.80 14.66 53.54
CA SER A 65 4.27 15.93 54.09
C SER A 65 3.20 17.00 53.97
N ASN A 66 3.09 17.89 54.96
CA ASN A 66 2.16 19.02 54.93
C ASN A 66 2.56 20.12 53.93
N THR A 67 3.75 20.04 53.34
CA THR A 67 4.23 20.97 52.32
C THR A 67 4.13 20.40 50.89
N ILE A 68 3.80 19.12 50.74
CA ILE A 68 3.73 18.45 49.45
C ILE A 68 2.27 18.11 49.18
N THR A 69 1.75 18.55 48.03
CA THR A 69 0.43 18.11 47.57
C THR A 69 0.49 16.61 47.25
N PRO A 70 -0.37 15.77 47.85
CA PRO A 70 -0.35 14.34 47.56
C PRO A 70 -0.72 14.09 46.08
N LYS A 71 -0.12 13.08 45.45
CA LYS A 71 -0.41 12.71 44.05
C LYS A 71 -1.86 12.27 43.85
N GLY A 72 -2.49 11.78 44.91
CA GLY A 72 -3.85 11.26 44.96
C GLY A 72 -4.21 10.90 46.40
N VAL A 73 -5.46 10.51 46.64
CA VAL A 73 -5.97 10.14 47.96
C VAL A 73 -6.54 8.73 47.92
N ILE A 74 -6.18 7.92 48.92
CA ILE A 74 -6.77 6.61 49.18
C ILE A 74 -7.78 6.80 50.32
N VAL A 75 -9.06 6.67 50.00
CA VAL A 75 -10.12 6.57 50.99
C VAL A 75 -10.32 5.10 51.30
N THR A 76 -10.28 4.67 52.56
CA THR A 76 -10.38 3.24 52.92
C THR A 76 -11.49 2.98 53.93
N LEU A 77 -12.22 1.88 53.70
CA LEU A 77 -13.31 1.37 54.54
C LEU A 77 -12.98 -0.04 55.04
N HIS A 78 -12.72 -0.14 56.35
CA HIS A 78 -12.34 -1.40 56.99
C HIS A 78 -13.47 -2.45 56.99
N GLY A 79 -13.09 -3.71 57.21
CA GLY A 79 -14.02 -4.85 57.33
C GLY A 79 -14.83 -4.87 58.64
N HIS A 80 -15.72 -5.86 58.77
CA HIS A 80 -16.43 -6.10 60.04
C HIS A 80 -15.45 -6.55 61.14
N GLN A 81 -15.69 -6.16 62.40
CA GLN A 81 -14.79 -6.44 63.54
C GLN A 81 -13.38 -5.84 63.40
N SER A 82 -13.22 -4.80 62.57
CA SER A 82 -11.99 -4.04 62.41
C SER A 82 -12.24 -2.55 62.67
N TYR A 83 -11.18 -1.75 62.64
CA TYR A 83 -11.18 -0.33 62.90
C TYR A 83 -10.44 0.43 61.80
N ALA A 84 -10.75 1.72 61.64
CA ALA A 84 -10.07 2.60 60.70
C ALA A 84 -8.55 2.68 60.93
N THR A 85 -8.10 2.47 62.17
CA THR A 85 -6.67 2.37 62.52
C THR A 85 -5.98 1.18 61.88
N ASP A 86 -6.70 0.08 61.64
CA ASP A 86 -6.14 -1.14 61.05
C ASP A 86 -5.85 -0.92 59.57
N GLU A 87 -6.83 -0.41 58.81
CA GLU A 87 -6.64 -0.09 57.39
C GLU A 87 -5.63 1.04 57.18
N PHE A 88 -5.66 2.06 58.04
CA PHE A 88 -4.64 3.10 58.02
C PHE A 88 -3.23 2.52 58.14
N TYR A 89 -3.03 1.61 59.11
CA TYR A 89 -1.73 0.95 59.29
C TYR A 89 -1.31 0.15 58.05
N LEU A 90 -2.23 -0.55 57.40
CA LEU A 90 -1.93 -1.38 56.23
C LEU A 90 -1.58 -0.52 55.00
N TRP A 91 -2.32 0.56 54.76
CA TRP A 91 -2.10 1.43 53.59
C TRP A 91 -0.94 2.41 53.75
N GLN A 92 -0.58 2.82 54.98
CA GLN A 92 0.40 3.89 55.21
C GLN A 92 1.77 3.64 54.56
N PRO A 93 2.40 2.45 54.66
CA PRO A 93 3.70 2.21 54.03
C PRO A 93 3.67 2.38 52.50
N TYR A 94 2.57 1.95 51.86
CA TYR A 94 2.39 2.09 50.42
C TYR A 94 2.08 3.54 50.02
N ALA A 95 1.21 4.21 50.76
CA ALA A 95 0.88 5.60 50.51
C ALA A 95 2.11 6.52 50.65
N GLU A 96 2.97 6.26 51.65
CA GLU A 96 4.24 6.96 51.82
C GLU A 96 5.20 6.71 50.66
N LYS A 97 5.38 5.43 50.27
CA LYS A 97 6.26 5.03 49.16
C LYS A 97 5.86 5.70 47.85
N TYR A 98 4.56 5.77 47.55
CA TYR A 98 4.06 6.24 46.25
C TYR A 98 3.60 7.71 46.24
N GLY A 99 3.54 8.37 47.40
CA GLY A 99 3.20 9.80 47.53
C GLY A 99 1.70 10.09 47.57
N TYR A 100 0.89 9.18 48.14
CA TYR A 100 -0.55 9.33 48.30
C TYR A 100 -0.93 9.74 49.73
N ALA A 101 -2.06 10.44 49.88
CA ALA A 101 -2.69 10.68 51.18
C ALA A 101 -3.69 9.55 51.51
N ILE A 102 -4.04 9.40 52.78
CA ILE A 102 -5.01 8.43 53.28
C ILE A 102 -6.12 9.15 54.04
N LEU A 103 -7.37 8.75 53.78
CA LEU A 103 -8.53 9.06 54.58
C LEU A 103 -9.23 7.75 55.00
N ALA A 104 -9.06 7.35 56.25
CA ALA A 104 -9.74 6.17 56.80
C ALA A 104 -10.96 6.60 57.63
N LEU A 105 -12.13 6.01 57.39
CA LEU A 105 -13.36 6.30 58.14
C LEU A 105 -13.70 5.16 59.09
N GLN A 106 -13.88 5.48 60.38
CA GLN A 106 -14.47 4.53 61.33
C GLN A 106 -15.98 4.50 61.11
N TRP A 107 -16.46 3.51 60.37
CA TRP A 107 -17.87 3.45 59.98
C TRP A 107 -18.72 2.51 60.83
N TRP A 108 -18.09 1.56 61.54
CA TRP A 108 -18.75 0.66 62.50
C TRP A 108 -18.48 1.11 63.93
N PHE A 109 -19.48 1.09 64.81
CA PHE A 109 -19.34 1.63 66.18
C PHE A 109 -18.77 0.62 67.20
N GLY A 110 -18.04 -0.38 66.72
CA GLY A 110 -17.24 -1.29 67.55
C GLY A 110 -17.97 -2.49 68.15
N SER A 111 -19.29 -2.60 67.98
CA SER A 111 -20.08 -3.79 68.34
C SER A 111 -21.43 -3.82 67.63
N GLY A 112 -22.03 -5.01 67.50
CA GLY A 112 -23.38 -5.15 66.93
C GLY A 112 -23.44 -5.17 65.40
N ASP A 113 -24.63 -5.48 64.88
CA ASP A 113 -24.91 -5.66 63.44
C ASP A 113 -26.22 -4.99 62.98
N ALA A 114 -26.93 -4.32 63.89
CA ALA A 114 -28.12 -3.55 63.53
C ALA A 114 -27.72 -2.28 62.77
N THR A 115 -28.63 -1.71 61.98
CA THR A 115 -28.38 -0.46 61.24
C THR A 115 -28.09 0.74 62.14
N SER A 116 -28.37 0.64 63.45
CA SER A 116 -27.95 1.62 64.47
C SER A 116 -26.46 1.55 64.82
N ASP A 117 -25.79 0.45 64.48
CA ASP A 117 -24.45 0.10 64.97
C ASP A 117 -23.35 0.49 63.97
N TYR A 118 -23.72 1.11 62.86
CA TYR A 118 -22.81 1.61 61.84
C TYR A 118 -23.44 2.72 61.00
N TYR A 119 -22.60 3.45 60.27
CA TYR A 119 -23.04 4.31 59.17
C TYR A 119 -23.50 3.49 57.98
N THR A 120 -24.64 3.82 57.41
CA THR A 120 -25.02 3.30 56.09
C THR A 120 -24.16 3.96 55.01
N PRO A 121 -24.06 3.39 53.80
CA PRO A 121 -23.40 4.06 52.67
C PRO A 121 -23.84 5.51 52.43
N MET A 122 -25.11 5.82 52.71
CA MET A 122 -25.68 7.17 52.55
C MET A 122 -25.26 8.14 53.66
N ASP A 123 -24.89 7.61 54.83
CA ASP A 123 -24.29 8.41 55.91
C ASP A 123 -22.78 8.60 55.70
N MET A 124 -22.09 7.58 55.16
CA MET A 124 -20.63 7.60 54.97
C MET A 124 -20.21 8.67 53.95
N TYR A 125 -20.85 8.71 52.78
CA TYR A 125 -20.40 9.54 51.68
C TYR A 125 -20.36 11.05 52.02
N PRO A 126 -21.39 11.66 52.65
CA PRO A 126 -21.33 13.05 53.06
C PRO A 126 -20.17 13.37 54.00
N LEU A 127 -19.85 12.47 54.94
CA LEU A 127 -18.73 12.61 55.87
C LEU A 127 -17.37 12.60 55.12
N LEU A 128 -17.22 11.69 54.16
CA LEU A 128 -16.03 11.60 53.31
C LEU A 128 -15.90 12.84 52.42
N ALA A 129 -16.96 13.24 51.73
CA ALA A 129 -16.99 14.40 50.84
C ALA A 129 -16.69 15.70 51.59
N GLU A 130 -17.17 15.87 52.82
CA GLU A 130 -16.84 17.02 53.68
C GLU A 130 -15.33 17.11 53.94
N GLN A 131 -14.69 16.00 54.33
CA GLN A 131 -13.25 15.98 54.60
C GLN A 131 -12.44 16.20 53.31
N LEU A 132 -12.76 15.50 52.22
CA LEU A 132 -12.07 15.66 50.94
C LEU A 132 -12.17 17.10 50.41
N LYS A 133 -13.34 17.73 50.54
CA LYS A 133 -13.53 19.15 50.22
C LYS A 133 -12.66 20.05 51.10
N SER A 134 -12.61 19.80 52.41
CA SER A 134 -11.81 20.60 53.34
C SER A 134 -10.30 20.53 53.07
N LYS A 135 -9.84 19.41 52.47
CA LYS A 135 -8.45 19.19 52.07
C LYS A 135 -8.15 19.65 50.63
N GLY A 136 -9.13 20.23 49.93
CA GLY A 136 -8.95 20.75 48.58
C GLY A 136 -8.71 19.67 47.53
N ILE A 137 -9.22 18.46 47.75
CA ILE A 137 -9.01 17.34 46.83
C ILE A 137 -9.82 17.57 45.55
N THR A 138 -9.21 17.24 44.42
CA THR A 138 -9.86 17.37 43.11
C THR A 138 -10.91 16.26 42.92
N PRO A 139 -12.13 16.58 42.48
CA PRO A 139 -13.10 15.55 42.13
C PRO A 139 -12.59 14.59 41.05
N GLY A 140 -12.89 13.30 41.22
CA GLY A 140 -12.55 12.22 40.30
C GLY A 140 -11.09 11.77 40.37
N THR A 141 -10.34 12.17 41.39
CA THR A 141 -8.95 11.74 41.60
C THR A 141 -8.78 10.84 42.82
N VAL A 142 -9.87 10.42 43.47
CA VAL A 142 -9.80 9.62 44.70
C VAL A 142 -9.97 8.13 44.36
N LEU A 143 -9.15 7.29 45.01
CA LEU A 143 -9.32 5.84 45.09
C LEU A 143 -10.16 5.52 46.32
N LEU A 144 -11.37 5.01 46.14
CA LEU A 144 -12.17 4.43 47.23
C LEU A 144 -11.86 2.95 47.36
N GLU A 145 -11.34 2.54 48.49
CA GLU A 145 -11.10 1.16 48.85
C GLU A 145 -12.10 0.70 49.91
N GLY A 146 -12.53 -0.55 49.80
CA GLY A 146 -13.20 -1.23 50.89
C GLY A 146 -12.78 -2.69 50.98
N TYR A 147 -12.62 -3.17 52.22
CA TYR A 147 -12.29 -4.54 52.56
C TYR A 147 -13.47 -5.28 53.18
N SER A 148 -13.78 -6.49 52.73
CA SER A 148 -14.84 -7.36 53.28
C SER A 148 -16.19 -6.63 53.36
N ARG A 149 -16.75 -6.39 54.56
CA ARG A 149 -17.98 -5.59 54.70
C ARG A 149 -17.83 -4.13 54.24
N GLY A 150 -16.64 -3.55 54.34
CA GLY A 150 -16.30 -2.25 53.73
C GLY A 150 -16.39 -2.31 52.20
N SER A 151 -15.94 -3.40 51.58
CA SER A 151 -16.10 -3.65 50.13
C SER A 151 -17.58 -3.72 49.76
N ALA A 152 -18.40 -4.45 50.52
CA ALA A 152 -19.85 -4.53 50.27
C ALA A 152 -20.54 -3.15 50.34
N ASN A 153 -20.03 -2.24 51.16
CA ASN A 153 -20.50 -0.85 51.23
C ASN A 153 -20.00 0.02 50.06
N SER A 154 -18.81 -0.26 49.53
CA SER A 154 -18.15 0.56 48.50
C SER A 154 -19.01 0.79 47.24
N TYR A 155 -19.78 -0.22 46.81
CA TYR A 155 -20.66 -0.12 45.64
C TYR A 155 -21.70 1.00 45.80
N ALA A 156 -22.40 1.05 46.93
CA ALA A 156 -23.41 2.06 47.21
C ALA A 156 -22.80 3.43 47.53
N VAL A 157 -21.63 3.47 48.19
CA VAL A 157 -20.89 4.73 48.42
C VAL A 157 -20.47 5.35 47.08
N ALA A 158 -19.97 4.54 46.14
CA ALA A 158 -19.61 4.99 44.80
C ALA A 158 -20.84 5.41 43.97
N ALA A 159 -21.96 4.70 44.08
CA ALA A 159 -23.20 5.08 43.39
C ALA A 159 -23.76 6.41 43.91
N PHE A 160 -23.62 6.69 45.21
CA PHE A 160 -24.06 7.96 45.77
C PHE A 160 -23.14 9.13 45.35
N ASP A 161 -21.82 8.91 45.31
CA ASP A 161 -20.87 9.89 44.74
C ASP A 161 -21.23 10.28 43.31
N ALA A 162 -21.71 9.33 42.50
CA ALA A 162 -22.05 9.57 41.10
C ALA A 162 -23.19 10.59 40.89
N VAL A 163 -24.12 10.71 41.83
CA VAL A 163 -25.22 11.69 41.79
C VAL A 163 -24.97 12.92 42.67
N ALA A 164 -23.88 12.92 43.43
CA ALA A 164 -23.50 14.04 44.27
C ALA A 164 -22.87 15.18 43.44
N ALA A 165 -22.93 16.39 43.98
CA ALA A 165 -22.41 17.59 43.30
C ALA A 165 -20.89 17.57 43.10
N GLN A 166 -20.15 16.80 43.91
CA GLN A 166 -18.70 16.70 43.86
C GLN A 166 -18.31 15.23 43.71
N ARG A 167 -18.20 14.75 42.47
CA ARG A 167 -17.92 13.34 42.15
C ARG A 167 -16.45 13.01 42.42
N TYR A 168 -16.09 12.63 43.64
CA TYR A 168 -14.70 12.47 44.09
C TYR A 168 -14.03 11.20 43.59
N PHE A 169 -14.76 10.10 43.41
CA PHE A 169 -14.14 8.81 43.12
C PHE A 169 -13.84 8.67 41.62
N GLY A 170 -12.56 8.55 41.31
CA GLY A 170 -12.09 8.18 39.97
C GLY A 170 -11.89 6.68 39.82
N MET A 171 -11.55 6.02 40.93
CA MET A 171 -11.36 4.58 41.01
C MET A 171 -11.99 3.99 42.27
N VAL A 172 -12.52 2.78 42.18
CA VAL A 172 -12.99 1.98 43.32
C VAL A 172 -12.21 0.66 43.36
N LEU A 173 -11.74 0.26 44.55
CA LEU A 173 -11.10 -1.00 44.85
C LEU A 173 -11.96 -1.80 45.84
N SER A 174 -12.53 -2.91 45.37
CA SER A 174 -13.39 -3.79 46.17
C SER A 174 -12.67 -5.09 46.51
N VAL A 175 -12.31 -5.28 47.78
CA VAL A 175 -11.49 -6.40 48.26
C VAL A 175 -12.34 -7.41 49.03
N SER A 176 -12.49 -8.63 48.49
CA SER A 176 -13.13 -9.77 49.17
C SER A 176 -14.52 -9.51 49.76
N GLY A 177 -15.28 -8.57 49.20
CA GLY A 177 -16.67 -8.35 49.59
C GLY A 177 -17.55 -8.05 48.38
N GLN A 178 -18.47 -8.97 48.14
CA GLN A 178 -19.33 -8.98 46.97
C GLN A 178 -20.40 -7.89 46.99
N MET A 179 -20.89 -7.54 45.80
CA MET A 179 -22.20 -6.91 45.66
C MET A 179 -23.28 -7.95 45.96
N ALA A 180 -24.03 -7.73 47.04
CA ALA A 180 -25.18 -8.56 47.40
C ALA A 180 -26.49 -7.88 46.97
N SER A 181 -27.29 -8.55 46.15
CA SER A 181 -28.58 -8.04 45.66
C SER A 181 -29.65 -7.90 46.75
N GLY A 182 -29.51 -8.63 47.86
CA GLY A 182 -30.36 -8.52 49.04
C GLY A 182 -29.98 -7.38 49.99
N TYR A 183 -28.82 -6.72 49.77
CA TYR A 183 -28.38 -5.63 50.64
C TYR A 183 -29.16 -4.35 50.29
N PRO A 184 -29.90 -3.73 51.23
CA PRO A 184 -30.83 -2.63 50.90
C PRO A 184 -30.20 -1.45 50.12
N PRO A 185 -28.97 -0.98 50.42
CA PRO A 185 -28.33 0.06 49.60
C PRO A 185 -28.09 -0.35 48.14
N ASN A 186 -27.77 -1.61 47.87
CA ASN A 186 -27.62 -2.11 46.50
C ASN A 186 -28.96 -2.23 45.78
N GLN A 187 -30.04 -2.53 46.51
CA GLN A 187 -31.40 -2.53 45.95
C GLN A 187 -31.82 -1.15 45.46
N GLU A 188 -31.36 -0.07 46.11
CA GLU A 188 -31.62 1.29 45.62
C GLU A 188 -30.93 1.55 44.26
N ILE A 189 -29.76 0.96 44.03
CA ILE A 189 -29.04 1.02 42.76
C ILE A 189 -29.80 0.25 41.68
N ILE A 190 -30.25 -0.97 42.02
CA ILE A 190 -31.07 -1.81 41.12
C ILE A 190 -32.41 -1.13 40.81
N ALA A 191 -33.00 -0.43 41.77
CA ALA A 191 -34.22 0.34 41.59
C ALA A 191 -34.02 1.63 40.76
N GLY A 192 -32.79 1.93 40.34
CA GLY A 192 -32.46 3.05 39.47
C GLY A 192 -32.40 4.41 40.18
N LYS A 193 -32.33 4.45 41.52
CA LYS A 193 -32.27 5.69 42.31
C LYS A 193 -31.09 6.59 41.92
N PHE A 194 -30.00 6.00 41.42
CA PHE A 194 -28.77 6.69 41.01
C PHE A 194 -28.62 6.81 39.49
N GLY A 195 -29.69 6.56 38.73
CA GLY A 195 -29.68 6.46 37.27
C GLY A 195 -29.35 5.05 36.77
N SER A 196 -29.43 4.86 35.45
CA SER A 196 -29.26 3.54 34.81
C SER A 196 -27.80 3.08 34.68
N LYS A 197 -26.85 4.02 34.70
CA LYS A 197 -25.40 3.75 34.62
C LYS A 197 -24.59 4.64 35.58
N PRO A 198 -24.80 4.50 36.90
CA PRO A 198 -24.20 5.39 37.90
C PRO A 198 -22.67 5.38 37.86
N TYR A 199 -22.04 4.29 37.43
CA TYR A 199 -20.58 4.16 37.46
C TYR A 199 -19.88 4.65 36.20
N THR A 200 -20.59 5.34 35.29
CA THR A 200 -20.00 5.90 34.08
C THR A 200 -18.85 6.85 34.44
N GLY A 201 -17.66 6.54 33.93
CA GLY A 201 -16.43 7.32 34.16
C GLY A 201 -15.63 6.91 35.39
N VAL A 202 -16.05 5.87 36.11
CA VAL A 202 -15.35 5.30 37.27
C VAL A 202 -14.59 4.04 36.83
N GLN A 203 -13.30 3.97 37.18
CA GLN A 203 -12.51 2.75 37.02
C GLN A 203 -12.69 1.82 38.23
N TRP A 204 -12.66 0.51 38.02
CA TRP A 204 -12.88 -0.46 39.09
C TRP A 204 -11.78 -1.51 39.15
N VAL A 205 -11.25 -1.74 40.35
CA VAL A 205 -10.36 -2.84 40.69
C VAL A 205 -11.08 -3.77 41.65
N LEU A 206 -11.01 -5.08 41.42
CA LEU A 206 -11.59 -6.07 42.33
C LEU A 206 -10.55 -7.11 42.69
N TYR A 207 -10.64 -7.64 43.90
CA TYR A 207 -9.79 -8.71 44.40
C TYR A 207 -10.62 -9.85 44.98
N CYS A 208 -10.19 -11.08 44.72
CA CYS A 208 -10.59 -12.25 45.49
C CYS A 208 -9.39 -13.19 45.72
N GLY A 209 -9.40 -13.89 46.85
CA GLY A 209 -8.44 -14.95 47.16
C GLY A 209 -9.08 -16.34 47.03
N GLU A 210 -8.51 -17.23 46.21
CA GLU A 210 -9.08 -18.56 45.96
C GLU A 210 -8.92 -19.53 47.15
N LYS A 211 -8.18 -19.14 48.20
CA LYS A 211 -8.08 -19.88 49.48
C LYS A 211 -8.91 -19.24 50.60
N ASP A 212 -9.86 -18.37 50.26
CA ASP A 212 -10.83 -17.88 51.22
C ASP A 212 -11.55 -19.04 51.92
N ALA A 213 -11.79 -18.91 53.22
CA ALA A 213 -12.49 -19.93 54.00
C ALA A 213 -13.95 -20.07 53.54
N ASP A 214 -14.54 -19.01 52.97
CA ASP A 214 -15.80 -19.08 52.24
C ASP A 214 -15.53 -19.27 50.73
N PRO A 215 -15.77 -20.47 50.18
CA PRO A 215 -15.46 -20.77 48.78
C PRO A 215 -16.32 -19.99 47.78
N ILE A 216 -17.36 -19.29 48.24
CA ILE A 216 -18.25 -18.49 47.37
C ILE A 216 -17.63 -17.13 47.03
N VAL A 217 -16.66 -16.64 47.80
CA VAL A 217 -16.13 -15.27 47.67
C VAL A 217 -15.57 -14.98 46.27
N CYS A 218 -14.71 -15.84 45.72
CA CYS A 218 -14.18 -15.61 44.37
C CYS A 218 -15.24 -15.65 43.26
N PRO A 219 -16.10 -16.67 43.18
CA PRO A 219 -17.25 -16.67 42.27
C PRO A 219 -18.14 -15.43 42.41
N ALA A 220 -18.39 -14.99 43.64
CA ALA A 220 -19.18 -13.80 43.94
C ALA A 220 -18.51 -12.49 43.49
N MET A 221 -17.21 -12.36 43.66
CA MET A 221 -16.46 -11.20 43.18
C MET A 221 -16.40 -11.15 41.65
N LYS A 222 -16.34 -12.30 40.98
CA LYS A 222 -16.49 -12.40 39.51
C LYS A 222 -17.87 -11.89 39.07
N GLY A 223 -18.93 -12.27 39.78
CA GLY A 223 -20.28 -11.72 39.55
C GLY A 223 -20.38 -10.21 39.82
N SER A 224 -19.69 -9.73 40.84
CA SER A 224 -19.64 -8.30 41.19
C SER A 224 -18.92 -7.47 40.13
N ARG A 225 -17.84 -7.99 39.54
CA ARG A 225 -17.12 -7.40 38.39
C ARG A 225 -18.07 -7.19 37.21
N ASP A 226 -18.81 -8.23 36.84
CA ASP A 226 -19.71 -8.17 35.69
C ASP A 226 -20.87 -7.21 35.96
N TRP A 227 -21.35 -7.17 37.21
CA TRP A 227 -22.40 -6.25 37.62
C TRP A 227 -21.95 -4.78 37.56
N VAL A 228 -20.78 -4.41 38.10
CA VAL A 228 -20.33 -3.01 38.03
C VAL A 228 -20.08 -2.55 36.59
N ALA A 229 -19.58 -3.45 35.72
CA ALA A 229 -19.42 -3.17 34.30
C ALA A 229 -20.77 -2.93 33.61
N ALA A 230 -21.79 -3.73 33.92
CA ALA A 230 -23.14 -3.54 33.39
C ALA A 230 -23.75 -2.18 33.79
N TYR A 231 -23.38 -1.65 34.96
CA TYR A 231 -23.82 -0.34 35.47
C TYR A 231 -22.87 0.82 35.08
N GLY A 232 -21.98 0.60 34.11
CA GLY A 232 -21.21 1.64 33.42
C GLY A 232 -19.77 1.83 33.88
N ALA A 233 -19.27 1.04 34.83
CA ALA A 233 -17.87 1.11 35.25
C ALA A 233 -16.94 0.56 34.17
N THR A 234 -15.69 1.04 34.16
CA THR A 234 -14.59 0.38 33.44
C THR A 234 -13.81 -0.48 34.41
N VAL A 235 -13.85 -1.80 34.25
CA VAL A 235 -13.04 -2.71 35.08
C VAL A 235 -11.58 -2.58 34.63
N ALA A 236 -10.76 -1.91 35.44
CA ALA A 236 -9.35 -1.67 35.18
C ALA A 236 -8.49 -2.89 35.52
N LEU A 237 -8.87 -3.63 36.57
CA LEU A 237 -8.13 -4.82 37.01
C LEU A 237 -9.05 -5.76 37.82
N PHE A 238 -8.93 -7.07 37.57
CA PHE A 238 -9.52 -8.10 38.42
C PHE A 238 -8.40 -9.03 38.88
N ILE A 239 -8.11 -9.05 40.18
CA ILE A 239 -7.07 -9.87 40.78
C ILE A 239 -7.70 -11.15 41.32
N ASP A 240 -7.36 -12.26 40.69
CA ASP A 240 -7.72 -13.62 41.07
C ASP A 240 -6.48 -14.28 41.70
N ASP A 241 -6.35 -14.19 43.02
CA ASP A 241 -5.15 -14.67 43.72
C ASP A 241 -5.34 -16.12 44.16
N ALA A 242 -4.74 -17.03 43.37
CA ALA A 242 -4.76 -18.48 43.61
C ALA A 242 -4.22 -18.90 45.00
N THR A 243 -3.45 -18.03 45.65
CA THR A 243 -2.82 -18.31 46.95
C THR A 243 -3.36 -17.51 48.11
N GLY A 244 -4.14 -16.46 47.83
CA GLY A 244 -4.67 -15.53 48.82
C GLY A 244 -5.88 -16.07 49.56
N ASP A 245 -6.01 -15.67 50.83
CA ASP A 245 -7.20 -15.87 51.65
C ASP A 245 -8.09 -14.61 51.65
N HIS A 246 -9.07 -14.53 52.56
CA HIS A 246 -9.99 -13.40 52.66
C HIS A 246 -9.28 -12.04 52.72
N GLY A 247 -8.15 -11.96 53.45
CA GLY A 247 -7.34 -10.75 53.62
C GLY A 247 -6.09 -10.69 52.74
N GLY A 248 -5.95 -11.60 51.77
CA GLY A 248 -4.72 -11.83 51.03
C GLY A 248 -4.22 -10.65 50.20
N PHE A 249 -5.09 -9.67 49.87
CA PHE A 249 -4.73 -8.49 49.10
C PHE A 249 -3.57 -7.71 49.74
N MET A 250 -3.66 -7.39 51.04
CA MET A 250 -2.62 -6.63 51.74
C MET A 250 -1.43 -7.51 52.17
N LEU A 251 -1.55 -8.83 52.15
CA LEU A 251 -0.49 -9.78 52.50
C LEU A 251 0.47 -10.05 51.33
N ASN A 252 0.02 -9.84 50.11
CA ASN A 252 0.82 -10.00 48.90
C ASN A 252 1.03 -8.64 48.23
N SER A 253 2.24 -8.11 48.36
CA SER A 253 2.62 -6.79 47.82
C SER A 253 2.37 -6.63 46.33
N VAL A 254 2.40 -7.71 45.53
CA VAL A 254 2.14 -7.64 44.08
C VAL A 254 0.71 -7.20 43.81
N ASN A 255 -0.25 -7.62 44.64
CA ASN A 255 -1.65 -7.25 44.50
C ASN A 255 -1.84 -5.74 44.76
N VAL A 256 -1.25 -5.25 45.85
CA VAL A 256 -1.29 -3.82 46.24
C VAL A 256 -0.61 -2.95 45.17
N GLU A 257 0.58 -3.34 44.72
CA GLU A 257 1.33 -2.59 43.72
C GLU A 257 0.62 -2.58 42.34
N SER A 258 -0.04 -3.67 41.97
CA SER A 258 -0.83 -3.73 40.73
C SER A 258 -2.05 -2.80 40.78
N ALA A 259 -2.74 -2.75 41.92
CA ALA A 259 -3.86 -1.82 42.12
C ALA A 259 -3.39 -0.36 42.13
N LEU A 260 -2.25 -0.06 42.76
CA LEU A 260 -1.66 1.28 42.76
C LEU A 260 -1.13 1.70 41.39
N ALA A 261 -0.62 0.78 40.58
CA ALA A 261 -0.26 1.05 39.19
C ALA A 261 -1.50 1.39 38.34
N ALA A 262 -2.60 0.66 38.52
CA ALA A 262 -3.87 1.02 37.87
C ALA A 262 -4.33 2.42 38.30
N TYR A 263 -4.21 2.74 39.59
CA TYR A 263 -4.55 4.06 40.12
C TYR A 263 -3.66 5.18 39.56
N GLU A 264 -2.35 4.96 39.47
CA GLU A 264 -1.41 5.91 38.85
C GLU A 264 -1.71 6.14 37.37
N ASN A 265 -2.09 5.10 36.63
CA ASN A 265 -2.55 5.24 35.24
C ASN A 265 -3.84 6.06 35.14
N MET A 266 -4.79 5.87 36.06
CA MET A 266 -6.01 6.68 36.13
C MET A 266 -5.69 8.15 36.45
N LEU A 267 -4.74 8.42 37.35
CA LEU A 267 -4.31 9.78 37.68
C LEU A 267 -3.56 10.43 36.51
N SER A 268 -2.69 9.68 35.84
CA SER A 268 -1.87 10.16 34.71
C SER A 268 -2.71 10.46 33.47
N SER A 269 -3.72 9.63 33.18
CA SER A 269 -4.70 9.89 32.12
C SER A 269 -5.59 11.11 32.38
N ARG A 270 -5.64 11.60 33.63
CA ARG A 270 -6.32 12.85 34.02
C ARG A 270 -5.37 14.04 34.17
N GLY A 271 -4.08 13.79 34.40
CA GLY A 271 -3.03 14.79 34.56
C GLY A 271 -2.39 15.26 33.25
N SER A 272 -2.60 14.56 32.14
CA SER A 272 -2.35 15.14 30.82
C SER A 272 -3.42 16.20 30.56
N THR A 273 -3.02 17.44 30.31
CA THR A 273 -3.80 18.27 29.37
C THR A 273 -4.04 17.36 28.18
N SER A 274 -5.29 16.94 27.96
CA SER A 274 -5.64 16.09 26.81
C SER A 274 -4.90 16.66 25.62
N GLY A 275 -4.09 15.88 24.93
CA GLY A 275 -3.64 16.32 23.61
C GLY A 275 -4.89 16.61 22.79
N ALA A 276 -4.77 17.50 21.81
CA ALA A 276 -5.74 17.52 20.73
C ALA A 276 -5.95 16.07 20.24
N PRO A 277 -7.19 15.65 19.98
CA PRO A 277 -7.47 14.26 19.61
C PRO A 277 -6.69 13.89 18.35
N VAL A 278 -6.24 12.63 18.23
CA VAL A 278 -5.74 12.10 16.96
C VAL A 278 -6.86 11.23 16.40
N CYS A 279 -7.43 11.65 15.28
CA CYS A 279 -8.58 10.99 14.67
C CYS A 279 -8.16 10.12 13.49
N THR A 280 -8.86 9.02 13.27
CA THR A 280 -8.86 8.24 12.04
C THR A 280 -10.25 8.28 11.43
N LEU A 281 -10.33 8.18 10.11
CA LEU A 281 -11.60 8.24 9.36
C LEU A 281 -11.69 7.07 8.41
N SER A 282 -12.80 6.34 8.45
CA SER A 282 -13.11 5.22 7.56
C SER A 282 -14.46 5.42 6.86
N ALA A 283 -14.60 4.82 5.69
CA ALA A 283 -15.84 4.78 4.91
C ALA A 283 -16.26 3.33 4.66
N SER A 284 -17.52 3.01 4.91
CA SER A 284 -18.09 1.68 4.67
C SER A 284 -19.44 1.77 3.94
N PRO A 285 -19.52 1.33 2.67
CA PRO A 285 -18.39 0.99 1.79
C PRO A 285 -17.61 2.26 1.37
N SER A 286 -16.34 2.11 0.96
CA SER A 286 -15.50 3.21 0.43
C SER A 286 -15.79 3.56 -1.04
N SER A 287 -16.57 2.73 -1.73
CA SER A 287 -17.05 2.94 -3.10
C SER A 287 -18.55 2.70 -3.16
N ILE A 288 -19.29 3.62 -3.78
CA ILE A 288 -20.75 3.59 -3.92
C ILE A 288 -21.18 3.89 -5.35
N THR A 289 -22.42 3.55 -5.72
CA THR A 289 -23.03 4.01 -6.98
C THR A 289 -23.86 5.28 -6.75
N THR A 290 -23.98 6.13 -7.77
CA THR A 290 -24.82 7.35 -7.69
C THR A 290 -26.23 7.02 -7.21
N GLY A 291 -26.67 7.69 -6.13
CA GLY A 291 -27.98 7.45 -5.50
C GLY A 291 -27.96 6.49 -4.30
N THR A 292 -26.81 5.90 -3.97
CA THR A 292 -26.61 5.13 -2.73
C THR A 292 -25.82 5.93 -1.68
N SER A 293 -25.50 5.33 -0.53
CA SER A 293 -24.84 6.04 0.59
C SER A 293 -23.72 5.22 1.23
N ALA A 294 -22.68 5.90 1.73
CA ALA A 294 -21.63 5.33 2.55
C ALA A 294 -21.77 5.82 4.00
N THR A 295 -21.44 4.97 4.99
CA THR A 295 -21.32 5.40 6.39
C THR A 295 -19.87 5.75 6.69
N LEU A 296 -19.63 7.00 7.04
CA LEU A 296 -18.34 7.51 7.49
C LEU A 296 -18.25 7.40 9.01
N THR A 297 -17.13 6.89 9.53
CA THR A 297 -16.91 6.70 10.98
C THR A 297 -15.57 7.31 11.38
N ALA A 298 -15.61 8.26 12.31
CA ALA A 298 -14.46 8.94 12.88
C ALA A 298 -14.14 8.39 14.27
N THR A 299 -12.93 7.85 14.45
CA THR A 299 -12.45 7.32 15.75
C THR A 299 -11.31 8.19 16.24
N CYS A 300 -11.37 8.71 17.47
CA CYS A 300 -10.34 9.62 17.98
C CYS A 300 -9.77 9.15 19.32
N ASN A 301 -8.46 9.33 19.50
CA ASN A 301 -7.76 9.11 20.77
C ASN A 301 -6.78 10.27 21.06
N PRO A 302 -6.88 10.99 22.20
CA PRO A 302 -7.96 10.94 23.20
C PRO A 302 -9.35 11.18 22.60
N ALA A 303 -10.42 10.78 23.29
CA ALA A 303 -11.78 10.89 22.76
C ALA A 303 -12.13 12.35 22.40
N ALA A 304 -12.77 12.55 21.26
CA ALA A 304 -13.31 13.85 20.87
C ALA A 304 -14.66 14.09 21.57
N SER A 305 -14.89 15.31 22.03
CA SER A 305 -16.17 15.77 22.60
C SER A 305 -17.15 16.28 21.53
N SER A 306 -16.63 16.68 20.37
CA SER A 306 -17.40 17.07 19.18
C SER A 306 -16.57 16.85 17.92
N TYR A 307 -17.22 16.84 16.76
CA TYR A 307 -16.59 16.64 15.46
C TYR A 307 -16.91 17.83 14.54
N VAL A 308 -16.01 18.15 13.62
CA VAL A 308 -16.27 19.11 12.54
C VAL A 308 -16.00 18.41 11.22
N TRP A 309 -17.07 18.06 10.53
CA TRP A 309 -17.04 17.42 9.22
C TRP A 309 -17.06 18.48 8.11
N THR A 310 -16.30 18.24 7.04
CA THR A 310 -16.37 18.99 5.79
C THR A 310 -16.49 18.05 4.59
N GLY A 311 -17.07 18.56 3.50
CA GLY A 311 -17.36 17.80 2.29
C GLY A 311 -18.81 17.28 2.23
N GLY A 312 -19.45 17.46 1.08
CA GLY A 312 -20.75 16.89 0.74
C GLY A 312 -21.86 17.09 1.77
N THR A 313 -22.66 16.04 1.99
CA THR A 313 -23.80 16.02 2.92
C THR A 313 -23.40 15.97 4.39
N CYS A 314 -22.11 15.74 4.69
CA CYS A 314 -21.62 15.63 6.06
C CYS A 314 -21.25 16.98 6.68
N ALA A 315 -21.17 18.06 5.88
CA ALA A 315 -20.80 19.37 6.36
C ALA A 315 -21.71 19.84 7.51
N GLY A 316 -21.12 20.17 8.66
CA GLY A 316 -21.83 20.69 9.84
C GLY A 316 -22.37 19.64 10.82
N ILE A 317 -22.13 18.34 10.60
CA ILE A 317 -22.42 17.30 11.58
C ILE A 317 -21.41 17.38 12.74
N SER A 318 -21.85 17.10 13.97
CA SER A 318 -21.02 17.22 15.19
C SER A 318 -20.78 15.92 15.95
N VAL A 319 -21.20 14.78 15.40
CA VAL A 319 -21.08 13.44 16.00
C VAL A 319 -20.07 12.57 15.22
N SER A 320 -19.66 11.44 15.80
CA SER A 320 -18.58 10.58 15.29
C SER A 320 -18.91 9.81 14.01
N SER A 321 -20.14 9.89 13.51
CA SER A 321 -20.57 9.20 12.29
C SER A 321 -21.42 10.11 11.40
N CYS A 322 -21.26 9.96 10.09
CA CYS A 322 -22.06 10.62 9.06
C CYS A 322 -22.51 9.60 8.00
N THR A 323 -23.74 9.74 7.51
CA THR A 323 -24.17 9.07 6.27
C THR A 323 -23.94 10.02 5.08
N ALA A 324 -23.02 9.64 4.19
CA ALA A 324 -22.64 10.39 3.01
C ALA A 324 -23.37 9.85 1.77
N SER A 325 -24.03 10.72 1.01
CA SER A 325 -24.69 10.38 -0.27
C SER A 325 -24.17 11.24 -1.44
N PRO A 326 -22.86 11.21 -1.75
CA PRO A 326 -22.31 11.99 -2.85
C PRO A 326 -22.76 11.47 -4.22
N THR A 327 -22.92 12.37 -5.19
CA THR A 327 -23.22 12.05 -6.60
C THR A 327 -21.97 12.01 -7.48
N THR A 328 -20.84 12.50 -6.99
CA THR A 328 -19.52 12.45 -7.64
C THR A 328 -18.47 12.04 -6.61
N THR A 329 -17.36 11.43 -7.02
CA THR A 329 -16.27 11.08 -6.10
C THR A 329 -15.89 12.28 -5.25
N THR A 330 -16.06 12.13 -3.93
CA THR A 330 -15.96 13.24 -2.96
C THR A 330 -15.06 12.84 -1.82
N THR A 331 -14.09 13.70 -1.51
CA THR A 331 -13.26 13.58 -0.32
C THR A 331 -13.95 14.27 0.85
N TYR A 332 -14.14 13.52 1.93
CA TYR A 332 -14.67 14.01 3.20
C TYR A 332 -13.51 14.19 4.16
N THR A 333 -13.55 15.23 4.97
CA THR A 333 -12.60 15.39 6.07
C THR A 333 -13.33 15.58 7.39
N VAL A 334 -12.70 15.14 8.46
CA VAL A 334 -13.20 15.35 9.82
C VAL A 334 -12.07 15.78 10.74
N THR A 335 -12.39 16.69 11.65
CA THR A 335 -11.57 16.98 12.84
C THR A 335 -12.35 16.61 14.09
N GLY A 336 -11.68 16.07 15.09
CA GLY A 336 -12.22 15.91 16.44
C GLY A 336 -11.83 17.10 17.31
N VAL A 337 -12.68 17.49 18.24
CA VAL A 337 -12.43 18.57 19.20
C VAL A 337 -12.65 18.05 20.61
N ASN A 338 -11.69 18.23 21.49
CA ASN A 338 -11.86 18.07 22.93
C ASN A 338 -11.26 19.27 23.68
N THR A 339 -11.28 19.23 25.01
CA THR A 339 -10.71 20.27 25.87
C THR A 339 -9.20 20.46 25.68
N GLY A 340 -8.54 19.54 24.97
CA GLY A 340 -7.14 19.54 24.59
C GLY A 340 -6.79 20.24 23.27
N GLY A 341 -7.79 20.57 22.45
CA GLY A 341 -7.61 21.19 21.14
C GLY A 341 -8.36 20.46 20.03
N THR A 342 -8.05 20.84 18.78
CA THR A 342 -8.65 20.27 17.57
C THR A 342 -7.63 19.37 16.87
N SER A 343 -8.05 18.17 16.45
CA SER A 343 -7.17 17.24 15.71
C SER A 343 -6.69 17.84 14.39
N GLN A 344 -5.63 17.28 13.82
CA GLN A 344 -5.42 17.44 12.38
C GLN A 344 -6.61 16.85 11.61
N ALA A 345 -6.93 17.45 10.46
CA ALA A 345 -7.98 16.94 9.60
C ALA A 345 -7.54 15.61 8.99
N VAL A 346 -8.36 14.59 9.14
CA VAL A 346 -8.17 13.31 8.43
C VAL A 346 -9.21 13.19 7.34
N SER A 347 -8.79 12.64 6.20
CA SER A 347 -9.61 12.55 4.99
C SER A 347 -9.91 11.11 4.61
N VAL A 348 -11.09 10.89 4.05
CA VAL A 348 -11.44 9.67 3.32
C VAL A 348 -12.13 10.05 2.02
N THR A 349 -11.79 9.36 0.94
CA THR A 349 -12.45 9.55 -0.36
C THR A 349 -13.52 8.48 -0.53
N VAL A 350 -14.76 8.91 -0.74
CA VAL A 350 -15.84 8.03 -1.20
C VAL A 350 -15.87 8.10 -2.71
N THR A 351 -15.50 7.00 -3.35
CA THR A 351 -15.54 6.88 -4.81
C THR A 351 -16.99 6.68 -5.25
N VAL A 352 -17.50 7.56 -6.11
CA VAL A 352 -18.83 7.42 -6.69
C VAL A 352 -18.71 6.95 -8.12
N THR A 353 -19.13 5.72 -8.36
CA THR A 353 -19.30 5.21 -9.72
C THR A 353 -20.66 5.69 -10.22
N ALA A 354 -20.71 6.26 -11.42
CA ALA A 354 -21.99 6.55 -12.07
C ALA A 354 -22.80 5.26 -12.14
N ASN A 355 -24.12 5.33 -11.92
CA ASN A 355 -24.98 4.20 -12.29
C ASN A 355 -24.80 4.01 -13.81
N ALA A 356 -24.17 2.90 -14.22
CA ALA A 356 -24.11 2.56 -15.62
C ALA A 356 -25.54 2.33 -16.08
N THR A 357 -26.08 3.27 -16.86
CA THR A 357 -27.32 3.06 -17.60
C THR A 357 -27.10 1.86 -18.49
N SER A 358 -27.85 0.78 -18.24
CA SER A 358 -27.83 -0.41 -19.07
C SER A 358 -28.85 -0.25 -20.20
N TYR A 359 -28.40 -0.48 -21.42
CA TYR A 359 -29.23 -0.44 -22.61
C TYR A 359 -29.47 -1.86 -23.14
N THR A 360 -30.51 -2.00 -23.98
CA THR A 360 -30.72 -3.20 -24.78
C THR A 360 -30.03 -3.00 -26.11
N VAL A 361 -29.13 -3.93 -26.46
CA VAL A 361 -28.47 -4.01 -27.76
C VAL A 361 -29.19 -5.12 -28.55
N PRO A 362 -30.10 -4.77 -29.47
CA PRO A 362 -30.81 -5.75 -30.28
C PRO A 362 -29.89 -6.26 -31.41
N GLY A 363 -29.99 -7.56 -31.71
CA GLY A 363 -29.42 -8.12 -32.94
C GLY A 363 -30.43 -8.20 -34.07
N THR A 364 -29.97 -8.70 -35.21
CA THR A 364 -30.73 -8.81 -36.46
C THR A 364 -31.29 -10.23 -36.66
N LEU A 365 -31.72 -10.57 -37.88
CA LEU A 365 -32.08 -11.95 -38.24
C LEU A 365 -30.93 -12.69 -38.95
N GLY A 366 -29.78 -12.04 -39.10
CA GLY A 366 -28.58 -12.60 -39.71
C GLY A 366 -27.44 -12.67 -38.69
N ASN A 367 -26.32 -13.25 -39.10
CA ASN A 367 -25.16 -13.45 -38.23
C ASN A 367 -24.53 -12.10 -37.84
N ASP A 368 -24.54 -11.79 -36.56
CA ASP A 368 -24.03 -10.56 -35.97
C ASP A 368 -22.78 -10.80 -35.11
N VAL A 369 -22.00 -9.72 -34.94
CA VAL A 369 -20.81 -9.72 -34.09
C VAL A 369 -20.96 -8.61 -33.05
N PHE A 370 -21.05 -9.00 -31.78
CA PHE A 370 -21.19 -8.11 -30.64
C PHE A 370 -19.89 -8.01 -29.86
N VAL A 371 -19.42 -6.80 -29.61
CA VAL A 371 -18.39 -6.52 -28.60
C VAL A 371 -19.09 -5.96 -27.37
N LEU A 372 -18.80 -6.56 -26.21
CA LEU A 372 -19.39 -6.10 -24.95
C LEU A 372 -18.69 -4.81 -24.49
N THR A 373 -19.47 -3.77 -24.19
CA THR A 373 -18.99 -2.38 -24.03
C THR A 373 -19.39 -1.76 -22.70
N ALA A 374 -20.55 -2.14 -22.19
CA ALA A 374 -21.10 -1.65 -20.93
C ALA A 374 -21.94 -2.74 -20.25
N GLY A 375 -22.62 -2.39 -19.15
CA GLY A 375 -23.58 -3.28 -18.46
C GLY A 375 -24.87 -3.55 -19.25
N ASN A 376 -24.79 -3.63 -20.58
CA ASN A 376 -25.92 -3.76 -21.50
C ASN A 376 -26.46 -5.20 -21.54
N PHE A 377 -27.65 -5.34 -22.13
CA PHE A 377 -28.29 -6.62 -22.44
C PHE A 377 -28.20 -6.87 -23.95
N TYR A 378 -27.51 -7.92 -24.36
CA TYR A 378 -27.26 -8.30 -25.75
C TYR A 378 -28.15 -9.49 -26.13
N TYR A 379 -28.98 -9.34 -27.16
CA TYR A 379 -30.06 -10.30 -27.45
C TYR A 379 -29.88 -11.15 -28.72
N GLY A 380 -28.90 -10.89 -29.59
CA GLY A 380 -28.59 -11.67 -30.81
C GLY A 380 -29.63 -11.60 -31.92
N GLY A 381 -30.91 -11.65 -31.58
CA GLY A 381 -31.98 -11.80 -32.54
C GLY A 381 -32.02 -13.25 -33.02
N GLY A 382 -31.84 -13.46 -34.32
CA GLY A 382 -31.66 -14.80 -34.88
C GLY A 382 -30.49 -14.80 -35.86
N GLY A 383 -29.97 -15.97 -36.19
CA GLY A 383 -28.70 -16.10 -36.92
C GLY A 383 -27.68 -16.84 -36.07
N ASN A 384 -26.44 -16.97 -36.55
CA ASN A 384 -25.35 -17.53 -35.76
C ASN A 384 -24.45 -16.38 -35.31
N ASP A 385 -24.64 -15.95 -34.06
CA ASP A 385 -24.04 -14.72 -33.56
C ASP A 385 -22.75 -14.96 -32.79
N THR A 386 -21.85 -14.00 -32.82
CA THR A 386 -20.57 -14.04 -32.10
C THR A 386 -20.49 -12.93 -31.06
N TYR A 387 -20.20 -13.29 -29.80
CA TYR A 387 -20.07 -12.37 -28.67
C TYR A 387 -18.63 -12.33 -28.18
N ILE A 388 -18.02 -11.15 -28.19
CA ILE A 388 -16.63 -10.95 -27.80
C ILE A 388 -16.59 -10.33 -26.41
N ILE A 389 -15.99 -11.06 -25.47
CA ILE A 389 -15.76 -10.61 -24.11
C ILE A 389 -14.31 -10.15 -24.00
N SER A 390 -14.11 -8.88 -23.65
CA SER A 390 -12.79 -8.32 -23.43
C SER A 390 -12.80 -7.27 -22.32
N PRO A 391 -11.81 -7.30 -21.39
CA PRO A 391 -11.68 -6.25 -20.37
C PRO A 391 -11.25 -4.90 -20.95
N ASN A 392 -10.78 -4.86 -22.20
CA ASN A 392 -10.37 -3.63 -22.89
C ASN A 392 -11.56 -2.83 -23.42
N THR A 393 -12.71 -3.49 -23.61
CA THR A 393 -13.94 -2.88 -24.15
C THR A 393 -15.06 -2.85 -23.11
N LEU A 394 -15.15 -3.85 -22.24
CA LEU A 394 -16.11 -3.90 -21.13
C LEU A 394 -15.46 -3.42 -19.83
N GLY A 395 -15.53 -2.11 -19.54
CA GLY A 395 -14.88 -1.48 -18.37
C GLY A 395 -15.78 -1.23 -17.15
N GLY A 396 -15.17 -1.21 -15.96
CA GLY A 396 -15.80 -0.78 -14.70
C GLY A 396 -16.62 -1.86 -13.98
N SER A 397 -17.20 -1.51 -12.81
CA SER A 397 -18.03 -2.44 -12.00
C SER A 397 -19.44 -2.63 -12.57
N VAL A 398 -19.54 -3.01 -13.84
CA VAL A 398 -20.80 -3.23 -14.57
C VAL A 398 -21.16 -4.72 -14.65
N THR A 399 -22.40 -5.03 -15.05
CA THR A 399 -22.82 -6.41 -15.37
C THR A 399 -23.46 -6.46 -16.74
N ALA A 400 -22.73 -6.94 -17.74
CA ALA A 400 -23.26 -7.21 -19.08
C ALA A 400 -24.02 -8.54 -19.08
N LYS A 401 -25.08 -8.64 -19.88
CA LYS A 401 -25.86 -9.88 -20.03
C LYS A 401 -25.97 -10.28 -21.49
N ILE A 402 -25.69 -11.54 -21.78
CA ILE A 402 -25.88 -12.17 -23.08
C ILE A 402 -27.10 -13.08 -22.98
N ILE A 403 -28.08 -12.86 -23.85
CA ILE A 403 -29.39 -13.53 -23.85
C ILE A 403 -29.77 -13.88 -25.29
N ASP A 404 -29.21 -14.95 -25.80
CA ASP A 404 -29.40 -15.35 -27.18
C ASP A 404 -29.44 -16.87 -27.30
N THR A 405 -30.63 -17.39 -27.59
CA THR A 405 -30.89 -18.83 -27.52
C THR A 405 -31.38 -19.42 -28.84
N GLU A 406 -31.33 -18.62 -29.91
CA GLU A 406 -31.69 -18.99 -31.28
C GLU A 406 -30.42 -19.02 -32.14
N GLY A 407 -30.23 -20.10 -32.91
CA GLY A 407 -29.03 -20.28 -33.75
C GLY A 407 -27.83 -20.96 -33.07
N ASP A 408 -26.73 -21.07 -33.82
CA ASP A 408 -25.46 -21.68 -33.38
C ASP A 408 -24.49 -20.59 -32.88
N ASN A 409 -24.79 -20.03 -31.71
CA ASN A 409 -24.08 -18.85 -31.18
C ASN A 409 -22.74 -19.19 -30.52
N LEU A 410 -21.81 -18.24 -30.61
CA LEU A 410 -20.42 -18.38 -30.20
C LEU A 410 -20.01 -17.27 -29.25
N ILE A 411 -19.40 -17.62 -28.12
CA ILE A 411 -18.78 -16.67 -27.18
C ILE A 411 -17.26 -16.80 -27.28
N GLN A 412 -16.58 -15.69 -27.53
CA GLN A 412 -15.13 -15.58 -27.56
C GLN A 412 -14.64 -14.81 -26.33
N LEU A 413 -13.69 -15.41 -25.60
CA LEU A 413 -12.88 -14.71 -24.62
C LEU A 413 -11.55 -14.38 -25.27
N VAL A 414 -11.20 -13.08 -25.32
CA VAL A 414 -9.96 -12.62 -25.97
C VAL A 414 -8.73 -13.17 -25.25
N ASP A 415 -7.65 -13.34 -25.99
CA ASP A 415 -6.39 -13.88 -25.50
C ASP A 415 -5.78 -13.04 -24.37
N GLY A 416 -5.13 -13.72 -23.42
CA GLY A 416 -4.44 -13.07 -22.30
C GLY A 416 -5.34 -12.43 -21.25
N MET A 417 -6.67 -12.35 -21.46
CA MET A 417 -7.56 -11.80 -20.45
C MET A 417 -7.60 -12.67 -19.20
N THR A 418 -7.78 -12.04 -18.03
CA THR A 418 -7.92 -12.75 -16.76
C THR A 418 -9.38 -12.75 -16.30
N VAL A 419 -9.92 -13.95 -16.05
CA VAL A 419 -11.19 -14.20 -15.37
C VAL A 419 -10.88 -14.40 -13.89
N THR A 420 -11.11 -13.37 -13.07
CA THR A 420 -10.78 -13.37 -11.64
C THR A 420 -11.63 -14.35 -10.85
N ALA A 421 -12.90 -14.51 -11.24
CA ALA A 421 -13.80 -15.51 -10.69
C ALA A 421 -14.83 -15.96 -11.73
N SER A 422 -15.25 -17.22 -11.66
CA SER A 422 -16.31 -17.77 -12.52
C SER A 422 -17.28 -18.61 -11.70
N THR A 423 -18.55 -18.57 -12.07
CA THR A 423 -19.65 -19.27 -11.40
C THR A 423 -20.54 -19.90 -12.45
N PHE A 424 -20.78 -21.21 -12.33
CA PHE A 424 -21.47 -22.00 -13.33
C PHE A 424 -22.72 -22.68 -12.76
N TYR A 425 -23.79 -22.65 -13.55
CA TYR A 425 -25.05 -23.36 -13.34
C TYR A 425 -25.26 -24.33 -14.51
N THR A 426 -26.34 -25.12 -14.47
CA THR A 426 -26.67 -26.07 -15.54
C THR A 426 -26.85 -25.41 -16.91
N ASP A 427 -27.37 -24.18 -16.94
CA ASP A 427 -27.68 -23.45 -18.18
C ASP A 427 -27.41 -21.94 -18.07
N ALA A 428 -26.48 -21.56 -17.19
CA ALA A 428 -26.07 -20.16 -17.05
C ALA A 428 -24.64 -20.09 -16.50
N ALA A 429 -23.92 -19.05 -16.89
CA ALA A 429 -22.58 -18.77 -16.38
C ALA A 429 -22.44 -17.30 -15.99
N GLN A 430 -21.62 -17.03 -14.99
CA GLN A 430 -21.18 -15.68 -14.65
C GLN A 430 -19.65 -15.64 -14.60
N LEU A 431 -19.07 -14.66 -15.28
CA LEU A 431 -17.64 -14.40 -15.29
C LEU A 431 -17.38 -13.02 -14.65
N MET A 432 -16.36 -12.93 -13.81
CA MET A 432 -15.80 -11.67 -13.30
C MET A 432 -14.44 -11.46 -13.97
N LEU A 433 -14.23 -10.28 -14.53
CA LEU A 433 -13.00 -9.92 -15.22
C LEU A 433 -12.01 -9.21 -14.28
N SER A 434 -10.75 -9.06 -14.72
CA SER A 434 -9.70 -8.35 -13.96
C SER A 434 -10.00 -6.89 -13.66
N ASN A 435 -10.80 -6.23 -14.50
CA ASN A 435 -11.21 -4.84 -14.31
C ASN A 435 -12.49 -4.67 -13.46
N GLY A 436 -12.99 -5.76 -12.87
CA GLY A 436 -14.19 -5.77 -12.02
C GLY A 436 -15.53 -5.84 -12.77
N ALA A 437 -15.51 -5.90 -14.10
CA ALA A 437 -16.72 -6.11 -14.88
C ALA A 437 -17.23 -7.56 -14.74
N LYS A 438 -18.55 -7.72 -14.80
CA LYS A 438 -19.23 -9.02 -14.79
C LYS A 438 -19.90 -9.28 -16.14
N VAL A 439 -19.86 -10.53 -16.59
CA VAL A 439 -20.64 -11.02 -17.73
C VAL A 439 -21.54 -12.15 -17.26
N GLN A 440 -22.84 -12.03 -17.51
CA GLN A 440 -23.82 -13.08 -17.28
C GLN A 440 -24.26 -13.66 -18.63
N ILE A 441 -24.16 -14.97 -18.77
CA ILE A 441 -24.57 -15.70 -19.96
C ILE A 441 -25.79 -16.52 -19.57
N LEU A 442 -26.95 -16.17 -20.12
CA LEU A 442 -28.22 -16.86 -19.88
C LEU A 442 -28.50 -17.83 -21.02
N GLY A 443 -28.82 -19.09 -20.71
CA GLY A 443 -28.92 -20.14 -21.72
C GLY A 443 -27.55 -20.68 -22.15
N ALA A 444 -26.56 -20.64 -21.25
CA ALA A 444 -25.15 -20.93 -21.56
C ALA A 444 -24.92 -22.31 -22.20
N SER A 445 -25.81 -23.29 -21.96
CA SER A 445 -25.70 -24.62 -22.57
C SER A 445 -25.99 -24.64 -24.09
N LYS A 446 -26.58 -23.57 -24.62
CA LYS A 446 -26.86 -23.40 -26.06
C LYS A 446 -25.75 -22.68 -26.82
N PHE A 447 -24.76 -22.14 -26.12
CA PHE A 447 -23.62 -21.46 -26.73
C PHE A 447 -22.44 -22.41 -26.93
N LYS A 448 -21.62 -22.09 -27.92
CA LYS A 448 -20.26 -22.60 -28.08
C LYS A 448 -19.28 -21.56 -27.55
N PHE A 449 -18.09 -22.00 -27.14
CA PHE A 449 -17.09 -21.14 -26.52
C PHE A 449 -15.74 -21.26 -27.20
N GLN A 450 -15.01 -20.17 -27.26
CA GLN A 450 -13.61 -20.13 -27.68
C GLN A 450 -12.79 -19.32 -26.67
N LEU A 451 -11.66 -19.88 -26.27
CA LEU A 451 -10.73 -19.28 -25.34
C LEU A 451 -9.49 -18.83 -26.10
N GLY A 452 -9.20 -17.54 -26.09
CA GLY A 452 -8.07 -16.93 -26.81
C GLY A 452 -8.40 -16.50 -28.24
N ALA A 453 -9.68 -16.26 -28.56
CA ALA A 453 -10.12 -15.90 -29.91
C ALA A 453 -10.58 -14.44 -29.98
N ASN A 454 -10.44 -13.85 -31.17
CA ASN A 454 -10.76 -12.46 -31.44
C ASN A 454 -11.17 -12.28 -32.91
N ALA A 455 -12.47 -12.40 -33.19
CA ALA A 455 -13.00 -12.41 -34.56
C ALA A 455 -12.57 -11.20 -35.44
N PRO A 456 -12.50 -9.94 -34.94
CA PRO A 456 -12.01 -8.81 -35.73
C PRO A 456 -10.58 -8.99 -36.27
N ALA A 457 -9.70 -9.71 -35.56
CA ALA A 457 -8.34 -10.02 -36.02
C ALA A 457 -8.28 -11.30 -36.88
N GLY A 458 -9.39 -12.03 -37.00
CA GLY A 458 -9.42 -13.36 -37.61
C GLY A 458 -8.86 -14.44 -36.69
N ASP A 459 -8.68 -14.17 -35.39
CA ASP A 459 -8.16 -15.14 -34.46
C ASP A 459 -9.29 -16.07 -34.01
N THR A 460 -9.10 -17.37 -34.16
CA THR A 460 -10.03 -18.42 -33.74
C THR A 460 -9.33 -19.39 -32.78
N ALA A 461 -10.12 -20.19 -32.06
CA ALA A 461 -9.61 -21.20 -31.15
C ALA A 461 -10.44 -22.49 -31.25
N ALA A 462 -10.06 -23.52 -30.47
CA ALA A 462 -10.87 -24.72 -30.35
C ALA A 462 -12.29 -24.36 -29.89
N VAL A 463 -13.29 -24.85 -30.62
CA VAL A 463 -14.70 -24.65 -30.28
C VAL A 463 -15.09 -25.63 -29.18
N LEU A 464 -15.43 -25.11 -28.02
CA LEU A 464 -15.80 -25.86 -26.83
C LEU A 464 -17.31 -25.91 -26.66
N THR A 465 -17.83 -27.06 -26.21
CA THR A 465 -19.18 -27.11 -25.65
C THR A 465 -19.23 -26.40 -24.30
N TYR A 466 -20.43 -26.11 -23.79
CA TYR A 466 -20.56 -25.53 -22.45
C TYR A 466 -19.87 -26.38 -21.35
N THR A 467 -19.99 -27.71 -21.43
CA THR A 467 -19.34 -28.62 -20.47
C THR A 467 -17.81 -28.55 -20.56
N ASP A 468 -17.25 -28.50 -21.77
CA ASP A 468 -15.81 -28.42 -21.98
C ASP A 468 -15.26 -27.05 -21.55
N PHE A 469 -16.02 -25.98 -21.77
CA PHE A 469 -15.70 -24.64 -21.29
C PHE A 469 -15.64 -24.59 -19.75
N VAL A 470 -16.65 -25.11 -19.06
CA VAL A 470 -16.68 -25.18 -17.60
C VAL A 470 -15.49 -25.98 -17.06
N THR A 471 -15.15 -27.09 -17.72
CA THR A 471 -14.00 -27.93 -17.36
C THR A 471 -12.67 -27.19 -17.58
N SER A 472 -12.56 -26.43 -18.69
CA SER A 472 -11.37 -25.64 -19.00
C SER A 472 -11.10 -24.55 -17.97
N LEU A 473 -12.15 -24.01 -17.34
CA LEU A 473 -12.06 -23.04 -16.24
C LEU A 473 -11.92 -23.71 -14.86
N GLY A 474 -11.73 -25.03 -14.79
CA GLY A 474 -11.45 -25.77 -13.55
C GLY A 474 -12.67 -26.16 -12.72
N ALA A 475 -13.88 -26.11 -13.28
CA ALA A 475 -15.12 -26.46 -12.60
C ALA A 475 -15.78 -27.74 -13.18
N SER A 476 -16.85 -28.20 -12.53
CA SER A 476 -17.66 -29.35 -12.99
C SER A 476 -19.15 -29.10 -12.76
N LEU A 477 -20.00 -29.59 -13.67
CA LEU A 477 -21.46 -29.40 -13.64
C LEU A 477 -22.23 -30.52 -12.88
N THR A 478 -21.62 -31.18 -11.91
CA THR A 478 -22.31 -32.25 -11.16
C THR A 478 -23.44 -31.70 -10.29
N SER A 479 -24.64 -32.31 -10.39
CA SER A 479 -25.91 -31.76 -9.86
C SER A 479 -25.97 -31.55 -8.34
N GLY A 480 -25.02 -32.10 -7.57
CA GLY A 480 -24.92 -31.94 -6.11
C GLY A 480 -24.02 -30.80 -5.62
N ALA A 481 -23.31 -30.09 -6.51
CA ALA A 481 -22.30 -29.08 -6.15
C ALA A 481 -22.49 -27.73 -6.87
N LEU A 482 -23.69 -27.44 -7.39
CA LEU A 482 -23.99 -26.18 -8.08
C LEU A 482 -24.42 -25.07 -7.08
N PRO A 483 -24.02 -23.81 -7.28
CA PRO A 483 -23.19 -23.33 -8.40
C PRO A 483 -21.73 -23.80 -8.29
N GLY A 484 -21.18 -24.27 -9.41
CA GLY A 484 -19.78 -24.67 -9.50
C GLY A 484 -18.90 -23.42 -9.64
N ALA A 485 -17.86 -23.31 -8.82
CA ALA A 485 -16.86 -22.24 -8.94
C ALA A 485 -15.67 -22.73 -9.76
N GLY A 486 -15.22 -21.93 -10.73
CA GLY A 486 -13.97 -22.20 -11.44
C GLY A 486 -12.73 -21.75 -10.67
N THR A 487 -11.56 -22.00 -11.25
CA THR A 487 -10.27 -21.55 -10.74
C THR A 487 -10.23 -20.03 -10.69
N ALA A 488 -9.86 -19.46 -9.54
CA ALA A 488 -9.67 -18.03 -9.40
C ALA A 488 -8.48 -17.55 -10.25
N ASN A 489 -8.60 -16.35 -10.82
CA ASN A 489 -7.58 -15.75 -11.68
C ASN A 489 -7.18 -16.63 -12.87
N TYR A 490 -8.15 -17.29 -13.48
CA TYR A 490 -7.94 -18.05 -14.71
C TYR A 490 -7.49 -17.10 -15.84
N VAL A 491 -6.33 -17.37 -16.41
CA VAL A 491 -5.81 -16.61 -17.56
C VAL A 491 -6.19 -17.34 -18.84
N VAL A 492 -6.87 -16.64 -19.74
CA VAL A 492 -7.28 -17.17 -21.03
C VAL A 492 -6.04 -17.41 -21.89
N PRO A 493 -5.87 -18.61 -22.48
CA PRO A 493 -4.71 -18.93 -23.30
C PRO A 493 -4.50 -17.96 -24.47
N THR A 494 -3.24 -17.82 -24.87
CA THR A 494 -2.80 -16.96 -25.97
C THR A 494 -2.57 -17.69 -27.28
N GLY A 495 -2.77 -19.00 -27.29
CA GLY A 495 -2.67 -19.82 -28.50
C GLY A 495 -3.95 -19.70 -29.33
N PHE A 496 -3.91 -18.87 -30.37
CA PHE A 496 -4.96 -18.79 -31.39
C PHE A 496 -4.51 -19.43 -32.70
N THR A 497 -5.47 -19.82 -33.52
CA THR A 497 -5.27 -20.16 -34.92
C THR A 497 -5.82 -19.04 -35.78
N GLN A 498 -5.12 -18.68 -36.85
CA GLN A 498 -5.63 -17.66 -37.76
C GLN A 498 -6.67 -18.28 -38.70
N ALA A 499 -7.88 -17.74 -38.67
CA ALA A 499 -8.95 -18.11 -39.59
C ALA A 499 -8.62 -17.60 -41.00
N THR A 500 -9.04 -18.37 -42.00
CA THR A 500 -9.12 -17.87 -43.37
C THR A 500 -10.21 -16.80 -43.45
N ALA A 501 -9.94 -15.70 -44.16
CA ALA A 501 -10.95 -14.68 -44.44
C ALA A 501 -12.22 -15.34 -45.02
N PRO A 502 -13.43 -14.93 -44.59
CA PRO A 502 -14.65 -15.56 -45.02
C PRO A 502 -14.80 -15.49 -46.54
N VAL A 503 -15.19 -16.61 -47.15
CA VAL A 503 -15.47 -16.67 -48.60
C VAL A 503 -16.72 -15.85 -48.90
N ALA A 504 -16.70 -15.11 -50.01
CA ALA A 504 -17.84 -14.32 -50.47
C ALA A 504 -19.12 -15.17 -50.57
N THR A 505 -20.16 -14.79 -49.83
CA THR A 505 -21.50 -15.37 -49.91
C THR A 505 -22.47 -14.42 -50.63
N VAL A 506 -23.65 -14.92 -50.99
CA VAL A 506 -24.72 -14.11 -51.60
C VAL A 506 -25.24 -13.10 -50.57
N ALA A 507 -25.31 -11.82 -50.95
CA ALA A 507 -25.78 -10.75 -50.07
C ALA A 507 -27.23 -11.01 -49.60
N GLY A 508 -27.44 -10.99 -48.28
CA GLY A 508 -28.76 -10.96 -47.67
C GLY A 508 -29.38 -9.56 -47.72
N ASN A 509 -30.62 -9.41 -47.20
CA ASN A 509 -31.24 -8.10 -47.04
C ASN A 509 -30.57 -7.34 -45.88
N ALA A 510 -30.19 -6.08 -46.12
CA ALA A 510 -29.60 -5.22 -45.09
C ALA A 510 -30.63 -4.87 -43.99
N SER A 511 -30.26 -5.09 -42.73
CA SER A 511 -31.03 -4.65 -41.56
C SER A 511 -30.46 -3.36 -40.99
N THR A 512 -31.18 -2.76 -40.03
CA THR A 512 -30.68 -1.59 -39.28
C THR A 512 -30.30 -2.03 -37.87
N VAL A 513 -29.06 -1.78 -37.49
CA VAL A 513 -28.53 -2.00 -36.14
C VAL A 513 -28.51 -0.63 -35.45
N PRO A 514 -29.46 -0.36 -34.53
CA PRO A 514 -29.41 0.85 -33.72
C PRO A 514 -28.26 0.72 -32.71
N GLY A 515 -27.54 1.82 -32.46
CA GLY A 515 -26.71 1.91 -31.27
C GLY A 515 -27.51 2.39 -30.06
N THR A 516 -26.84 2.56 -28.93
CA THR A 516 -27.45 2.91 -27.64
C THR A 516 -27.33 4.41 -27.37
N LEU A 517 -27.58 4.87 -26.14
CA LEU A 517 -27.26 6.27 -25.74
C LEU A 517 -25.90 6.37 -25.03
N GLY A 518 -25.15 5.25 -24.94
CA GLY A 518 -23.81 5.18 -24.39
C GLY A 518 -22.79 4.87 -25.48
N GLY A 519 -21.49 5.00 -25.16
CA GLY A 519 -20.44 4.68 -26.12
C GLY A 519 -20.38 3.18 -26.42
N ASP A 520 -20.64 2.83 -27.67
CA ASP A 520 -20.69 1.47 -28.18
C ASP A 520 -19.44 1.12 -29.01
N VAL A 521 -19.13 -0.18 -29.06
CA VAL A 521 -18.15 -0.75 -29.98
C VAL A 521 -18.93 -1.66 -30.92
N LEU A 522 -19.10 -1.19 -32.14
CA LEU A 522 -19.91 -1.81 -33.17
C LEU A 522 -18.99 -2.46 -34.21
N VAL A 523 -19.30 -3.69 -34.57
CA VAL A 523 -18.55 -4.44 -35.58
C VAL A 523 -19.46 -4.67 -36.78
N PRO A 524 -19.27 -3.94 -37.90
CA PRO A 524 -20.04 -4.19 -39.10
C PRO A 524 -20.01 -5.65 -39.56
N SER A 525 -21.20 -6.21 -39.78
CA SER A 525 -21.54 -7.57 -40.17
C SER A 525 -22.69 -7.55 -41.19
N GLY A 526 -22.80 -8.57 -42.04
CA GLY A 526 -24.00 -8.84 -42.85
C GLY A 526 -24.44 -7.78 -43.89
N GLY A 527 -23.72 -6.67 -44.06
CA GLY A 527 -24.13 -5.56 -44.93
C GLY A 527 -25.21 -4.65 -44.31
N ASN A 528 -25.26 -4.56 -42.99
CA ASN A 528 -26.25 -3.77 -42.26
C ASN A 528 -25.97 -2.25 -42.27
N ASN A 529 -26.98 -1.46 -41.88
CA ASN A 529 -26.85 -0.03 -41.57
C ASN A 529 -26.67 0.16 -40.06
N TYR A 530 -25.64 0.90 -39.65
CA TYR A 530 -25.27 1.16 -38.26
C TYR A 530 -25.46 2.63 -37.94
N LEU A 531 -26.26 2.93 -36.91
CA LEU A 531 -26.67 4.31 -36.60
C LEU A 531 -25.97 4.94 -35.39
N GLY A 532 -25.21 4.18 -34.59
CA GLY A 532 -24.50 4.67 -33.38
C GLY A 532 -25.38 5.04 -32.20
N GLY A 533 -26.56 5.61 -32.48
CA GLY A 533 -27.41 6.17 -31.44
C GLY A 533 -26.81 7.49 -30.95
N GLY A 534 -26.55 7.61 -29.65
CA GLY A 534 -25.81 8.72 -29.08
C GLY A 534 -24.71 8.21 -28.16
N GLY A 535 -23.73 9.04 -27.82
CA GLY A 535 -22.52 8.59 -27.13
C GLY A 535 -21.31 8.75 -28.05
N SER A 536 -20.15 8.27 -27.64
CA SER A 536 -18.94 8.27 -28.48
C SER A 536 -18.64 6.84 -28.88
N ASP A 537 -18.89 6.52 -30.15
CA ASP A 537 -18.92 5.14 -30.63
C ASP A 537 -17.66 4.77 -31.42
N THR A 538 -17.30 3.49 -31.38
CA THR A 538 -16.17 2.92 -32.12
C THR A 538 -16.65 1.87 -33.10
N TYR A 539 -16.32 2.02 -34.38
CA TYR A 539 -16.67 1.09 -35.44
C TYR A 539 -15.45 0.32 -35.91
N ILE A 540 -15.44 -0.99 -35.73
CA ILE A 540 -14.29 -1.84 -36.09
C ILE A 540 -14.51 -2.47 -37.46
N ILE A 541 -13.80 -1.96 -38.47
CA ILE A 541 -13.82 -2.51 -39.83
C ILE A 541 -12.74 -3.59 -39.94
N SER A 542 -13.18 -4.82 -40.21
CA SER A 542 -12.34 -6.00 -40.34
C SER A 542 -12.65 -6.77 -41.63
N PRO A 543 -11.65 -7.38 -42.30
CA PRO A 543 -11.89 -8.26 -43.44
C PRO A 543 -12.51 -9.62 -43.02
N TYR A 544 -12.57 -9.92 -41.72
CA TYR A 544 -13.07 -11.17 -41.18
C TYR A 544 -14.55 -11.13 -40.78
N THR A 545 -15.14 -9.93 -40.68
CA THR A 545 -16.53 -9.73 -40.22
C THR A 545 -17.46 -9.32 -41.35
N LEU A 546 -16.91 -8.81 -42.45
CA LEU A 546 -17.61 -8.49 -43.69
C LEU A 546 -17.10 -9.38 -44.82
N SER A 547 -17.97 -9.92 -45.67
CA SER A 547 -17.57 -10.70 -46.85
C SER A 547 -18.58 -10.59 -48.00
N GLY A 548 -18.12 -10.82 -49.23
CA GLY A 548 -18.96 -10.77 -50.43
C GLY A 548 -19.36 -9.36 -50.86
N ALA A 549 -20.27 -9.24 -51.83
CA ALA A 549 -20.68 -7.94 -52.41
C ALA A 549 -21.66 -7.15 -51.52
N VAL A 550 -21.56 -7.30 -50.20
CA VAL A 550 -22.40 -6.59 -49.22
C VAL A 550 -21.96 -5.13 -49.08
N THR A 551 -22.87 -4.24 -48.67
CA THR A 551 -22.55 -2.85 -48.34
C THR A 551 -22.95 -2.54 -46.91
N ALA A 552 -21.98 -2.40 -46.01
CA ALA A 552 -22.22 -1.88 -44.67
C ALA A 552 -22.26 -0.35 -44.71
N LYS A 553 -23.25 0.27 -44.05
CA LYS A 553 -23.34 1.73 -43.96
C LYS A 553 -23.25 2.18 -42.52
N ILE A 554 -22.38 3.14 -42.23
CA ILE A 554 -22.20 3.75 -40.91
C ILE A 554 -22.69 5.20 -41.00
N ILE A 555 -23.65 5.56 -40.14
CA ILE A 555 -24.33 6.85 -40.14
C ILE A 555 -24.45 7.30 -38.69
N ASP A 556 -23.45 8.02 -38.21
CA ASP A 556 -23.39 8.42 -36.81
C ASP A 556 -22.68 9.76 -36.67
N THR A 557 -23.45 10.77 -36.31
CA THR A 557 -23.00 12.17 -36.25
C THR A 557 -23.07 12.75 -34.84
N GLU A 558 -23.44 11.95 -33.84
CA GLU A 558 -23.55 12.38 -32.46
C GLU A 558 -22.35 11.89 -31.66
N GLY A 559 -21.78 12.75 -30.81
CA GLY A 559 -20.58 12.43 -30.02
C GLY A 559 -19.26 12.36 -30.79
N THR A 560 -18.23 11.75 -30.16
CA THR A 560 -16.86 11.70 -30.71
C THR A 560 -16.57 10.29 -31.23
N ASN A 561 -16.95 10.03 -32.48
CA ASN A 561 -16.94 8.69 -33.03
C ASN A 561 -15.61 8.34 -33.70
N VAL A 562 -15.26 7.06 -33.69
CA VAL A 562 -13.99 6.55 -34.21
C VAL A 562 -14.24 5.37 -35.15
N ILE A 563 -13.55 5.37 -36.29
CA ILE A 563 -13.43 4.23 -37.19
C ILE A 563 -12.08 3.56 -36.93
N GLN A 564 -12.09 2.33 -36.44
CA GLN A 564 -10.92 1.48 -36.34
C GLN A 564 -10.83 0.60 -37.58
N LEU A 565 -9.70 0.65 -38.28
CA LEU A 565 -9.37 -0.25 -39.36
C LEU A 565 -8.35 -1.26 -38.83
N VAL A 566 -8.73 -2.53 -38.75
CA VAL A 566 -7.88 -3.58 -38.17
C VAL A 566 -6.64 -3.80 -39.03
N GLY A 567 -5.50 -4.09 -38.39
CA GLY A 567 -4.25 -4.45 -39.05
C GLY A 567 -4.42 -5.62 -40.04
N GLY A 568 -3.75 -5.54 -41.20
CA GLY A 568 -3.87 -6.54 -42.26
C GLY A 568 -5.07 -6.34 -43.19
N LEU A 569 -6.00 -5.42 -42.88
CA LEU A 569 -7.08 -5.04 -43.80
C LEU A 569 -6.51 -4.45 -45.09
N THR A 570 -6.94 -4.96 -46.24
CA THR A 570 -6.62 -4.37 -47.55
C THR A 570 -7.83 -3.64 -48.12
N ILE A 571 -7.69 -2.32 -48.31
CA ILE A 571 -8.66 -1.46 -49.00
C ILE A 571 -8.31 -1.48 -50.49
N ALA A 572 -9.04 -2.27 -51.26
CA ALA A 572 -8.81 -2.41 -52.71
C ALA A 572 -9.00 -1.08 -53.44
N SER A 573 -10.03 -0.31 -53.08
CA SER A 573 -10.22 1.06 -53.56
C SER A 573 -10.97 1.92 -52.54
N SER A 574 -10.75 3.23 -52.60
CA SER A 574 -11.42 4.22 -51.74
C SER A 574 -11.91 5.40 -52.57
N SER A 575 -13.07 5.95 -52.20
CA SER A 575 -13.68 7.13 -52.83
C SER A 575 -14.06 8.14 -51.76
N PHE A 576 -13.40 9.28 -51.76
CA PHE A 576 -13.58 10.36 -50.81
C PHE A 576 -14.52 11.43 -51.37
N PHE A 577 -15.52 11.85 -50.60
CA PHE A 577 -16.41 12.97 -50.86
C PHE A 577 -16.17 14.07 -49.81
N ASN A 578 -16.84 15.22 -49.93
CA ASN A 578 -16.64 16.32 -48.98
C ASN A 578 -16.98 15.94 -47.51
N ASN A 579 -17.96 15.06 -47.30
CA ASN A 579 -18.35 14.58 -45.96
C ASN A 579 -18.84 13.11 -45.97
N ALA A 580 -18.25 12.28 -46.83
CA ALA A 580 -18.54 10.84 -46.87
C ALA A 580 -17.35 10.10 -47.47
N VAL A 581 -17.13 8.85 -47.08
CA VAL A 581 -16.13 7.98 -47.70
C VAL A 581 -16.69 6.60 -47.96
N GLN A 582 -16.31 6.02 -49.10
CA GLN A 582 -16.61 4.63 -49.43
C GLN A 582 -15.31 3.85 -49.59
N PHE A 583 -15.25 2.68 -48.96
CA PHE A 583 -14.20 1.68 -49.15
C PHE A 583 -14.76 0.48 -49.91
N VAL A 584 -13.96 -0.09 -50.80
CA VAL A 584 -14.13 -1.45 -51.31
C VAL A 584 -12.97 -2.27 -50.78
N LEU A 585 -13.26 -3.30 -50.00
CA LEU A 585 -12.28 -4.18 -49.38
C LEU A 585 -11.83 -5.26 -50.38
N SER A 586 -10.65 -5.86 -50.15
CA SER A 586 -10.11 -6.91 -51.02
C SER A 586 -10.99 -8.16 -51.14
N ASN A 587 -11.88 -8.39 -50.18
CA ASN A 587 -12.84 -9.50 -50.17
C ASN A 587 -14.18 -9.18 -50.85
N GLY A 588 -14.29 -8.00 -51.49
CA GLY A 588 -15.47 -7.56 -52.25
C GLY A 588 -16.50 -6.77 -51.43
N ALA A 589 -16.37 -6.71 -50.11
CA ALA A 589 -17.29 -5.95 -49.26
C ALA A 589 -17.10 -4.44 -49.44
N THR A 590 -18.19 -3.69 -49.37
CA THR A 590 -18.20 -2.24 -49.41
C THR A 590 -18.55 -1.68 -48.03
N VAL A 591 -17.85 -0.63 -47.60
CA VAL A 591 -18.21 0.14 -46.41
C VAL A 591 -18.43 1.59 -46.80
N GLN A 592 -19.58 2.15 -46.42
CA GLN A 592 -19.91 3.56 -46.60
C GLN A 592 -19.99 4.25 -45.25
N ILE A 593 -19.30 5.36 -45.09
CA ILE A 593 -19.33 6.19 -43.89
C ILE A 593 -19.91 7.54 -44.29
N LEU A 594 -21.10 7.85 -43.78
CA LEU A 594 -21.79 9.11 -44.01
C LEU A 594 -21.52 10.05 -42.83
N GLY A 595 -21.23 11.32 -43.10
CA GLY A 595 -20.76 12.24 -42.06
C GLY A 595 -19.29 12.05 -41.70
N ALA A 596 -18.47 11.56 -42.64
CA ALA A 596 -17.08 11.16 -42.44
C ALA A 596 -16.19 12.19 -41.72
N SER A 597 -16.47 13.49 -41.86
CA SER A 597 -15.72 14.55 -41.16
C SER A 597 -15.93 14.59 -39.65
N SER A 598 -16.99 13.99 -39.13
CA SER A 598 -17.28 13.88 -37.69
C SER A 598 -16.57 12.69 -37.01
N PHE A 599 -15.88 11.85 -37.78
CA PHE A 599 -15.18 10.67 -37.26
C PHE A 599 -13.67 10.89 -37.14
N GLY A 600 -13.08 10.30 -36.11
CA GLY A 600 -11.66 9.99 -36.05
C GLY A 600 -11.33 8.65 -36.73
N TYR A 601 -10.14 8.51 -37.29
CA TYR A 601 -9.71 7.32 -38.02
C TYR A 601 -8.44 6.73 -37.41
N GLN A 602 -8.54 5.49 -36.94
CA GLN A 602 -7.45 4.75 -36.30
C GLN A 602 -7.04 3.57 -37.18
N LEU A 603 -5.83 3.61 -37.71
CA LEU A 603 -5.27 2.58 -38.59
C LEU A 603 -4.44 1.59 -37.76
N GLY A 604 -4.79 0.31 -37.86
CA GLY A 604 -4.11 -0.78 -37.17
C GLY A 604 -4.69 -1.12 -35.78
N ALA A 605 -5.68 -0.35 -35.29
CA ALA A 605 -6.29 -0.56 -33.99
C ALA A 605 -7.35 -1.68 -33.98
N ASN A 606 -7.50 -2.32 -32.82
CA ASN A 606 -8.47 -3.37 -32.55
C ASN A 606 -8.81 -3.38 -31.05
N ALA A 607 -9.88 -2.66 -30.68
CA ALA A 607 -10.21 -2.42 -29.28
C ALA A 607 -10.38 -3.70 -28.43
N PRO A 608 -11.06 -4.78 -28.87
CA PRO A 608 -11.11 -6.04 -28.12
C PRO A 608 -9.74 -6.62 -27.74
N ALA A 609 -8.75 -6.54 -28.62
CA ALA A 609 -7.38 -7.00 -28.36
C ALA A 609 -6.52 -5.95 -27.61
N GLY A 610 -7.11 -4.80 -27.22
CA GLY A 610 -6.37 -3.72 -26.56
C GLY A 610 -5.40 -2.98 -27.47
N GLN A 611 -5.48 -3.22 -28.79
CA GLN A 611 -4.60 -2.56 -29.75
C GLN A 611 -5.12 -1.15 -30.02
N THR A 612 -4.28 -0.15 -29.82
CA THR A 612 -4.63 1.27 -29.98
C THR A 612 -3.82 1.91 -31.09
N ALA A 613 -4.38 2.96 -31.71
CA ALA A 613 -3.67 3.78 -32.68
C ALA A 613 -4.05 5.25 -32.50
N SER A 614 -3.17 6.15 -32.93
CA SER A 614 -3.47 7.59 -32.95
C SER A 614 -4.64 7.87 -33.91
N SER A 615 -5.61 8.65 -33.45
CA SER A 615 -6.75 9.06 -34.26
C SER A 615 -6.34 10.15 -35.27
N GLN A 616 -6.64 9.94 -36.55
CA GLN A 616 -6.50 10.91 -37.62
C GLN A 616 -7.83 11.61 -37.90
N SER A 617 -7.79 12.90 -38.21
CA SER A 617 -8.95 13.58 -38.82
C SER A 617 -9.25 13.02 -40.21
N TYR A 618 -10.47 13.24 -40.71
CA TYR A 618 -10.86 12.82 -42.06
C TYR A 618 -9.90 13.32 -43.16
N ALA A 619 -9.40 14.55 -43.04
CA ALA A 619 -8.43 15.12 -43.98
C ALA A 619 -7.06 14.42 -43.92
N GLN A 620 -6.55 14.15 -42.71
CA GLN A 620 -5.30 13.40 -42.53
C GLN A 620 -5.42 11.96 -43.02
N PHE A 621 -6.58 11.32 -42.78
CA PHE A 621 -6.87 9.98 -43.27
C PHE A 621 -6.90 9.92 -44.81
N ALA A 622 -7.51 10.91 -45.48
CA ALA A 622 -7.44 11.01 -46.93
C ALA A 622 -5.99 11.10 -47.45
N VAL A 623 -5.14 11.89 -46.78
CA VAL A 623 -3.70 12.00 -47.11
C VAL A 623 -2.98 10.67 -46.91
N THR A 624 -3.29 9.94 -45.84
CA THR A 624 -2.73 8.61 -45.57
C THR A 624 -3.08 7.61 -46.68
N LEU A 625 -4.29 7.72 -47.25
CA LEU A 625 -4.69 6.92 -48.42
C LEU A 625 -4.23 7.54 -49.76
N GLY A 626 -3.32 8.52 -49.74
CA GLY A 626 -2.68 9.07 -50.93
C GLY A 626 -3.51 10.11 -51.69
N THR A 627 -4.48 10.75 -51.04
CA THR A 627 -5.36 11.74 -51.68
C THR A 627 -5.71 12.91 -50.76
N SER A 628 -6.69 13.74 -51.13
CA SER A 628 -7.21 14.83 -50.30
C SER A 628 -8.73 14.86 -50.32
N VAL A 629 -9.34 15.47 -49.31
CA VAL A 629 -10.80 15.62 -49.24
C VAL A 629 -11.25 16.65 -50.29
N PRO A 630 -12.18 16.29 -51.21
CA PRO A 630 -12.63 17.24 -52.22
C PRO A 630 -13.51 18.34 -51.63
N THR A 631 -13.41 19.52 -52.22
CA THR A 631 -14.24 20.69 -51.87
C THR A 631 -15.59 20.72 -52.61
N GLY A 632 -15.74 19.91 -53.66
CA GLY A 632 -16.96 19.79 -54.47
C GLY A 632 -17.74 18.49 -54.22
N THR A 633 -18.76 18.22 -55.04
CA THR A 633 -19.62 17.03 -54.92
C THR A 633 -19.06 15.79 -55.62
N SER A 634 -18.00 15.93 -56.41
CA SER A 634 -17.36 14.82 -57.12
C SER A 634 -16.37 14.09 -56.21
N ALA A 635 -16.41 12.75 -56.25
CA ALA A 635 -15.48 11.93 -55.48
C ALA A 635 -14.04 12.03 -56.02
N VAL A 636 -13.07 11.89 -55.12
CA VAL A 636 -11.66 11.70 -55.46
C VAL A 636 -11.21 10.34 -54.95
N SER A 637 -10.49 9.60 -55.79
CA SER A 637 -9.98 8.28 -55.43
C SER A 637 -8.71 8.37 -54.59
N GLY A 638 -8.57 7.47 -53.62
CA GLY A 638 -7.29 7.19 -52.97
C GLY A 638 -6.45 6.18 -53.75
N SER A 639 -5.27 5.86 -53.21
CA SER A 639 -4.41 4.78 -53.67
C SER A 639 -5.16 3.44 -53.66
N ALA A 640 -4.98 2.66 -54.73
CA ALA A 640 -5.51 1.30 -54.80
C ALA A 640 -4.71 0.36 -53.89
N ASN A 641 -5.40 -0.68 -53.38
CA ASN A 641 -4.81 -1.75 -52.57
C ASN A 641 -4.01 -1.26 -51.36
N TYR A 642 -4.52 -0.24 -50.66
CA TYR A 642 -3.90 0.23 -49.43
C TYR A 642 -4.00 -0.83 -48.34
N VAL A 643 -2.87 -1.26 -47.79
CA VAL A 643 -2.81 -2.25 -46.70
C VAL A 643 -2.63 -1.51 -45.38
N VAL A 644 -3.61 -1.66 -44.50
CA VAL A 644 -3.56 -1.14 -43.13
C VAL A 644 -2.49 -1.93 -42.38
N GLN A 645 -1.43 -1.24 -41.96
CA GLN A 645 -0.38 -1.85 -41.17
C GLN A 645 -0.94 -2.19 -39.78
N SER A 646 -0.59 -3.37 -39.26
CA SER A 646 -0.90 -3.71 -37.89
C SER A 646 -0.18 -2.75 -36.95
N SER A 647 -0.88 -2.19 -35.97
CA SER A 647 -0.19 -1.58 -34.84
C SER A 647 0.56 -2.70 -34.14
N THR A 648 1.89 -2.61 -34.00
CA THR A 648 2.66 -3.55 -33.18
C THR A 648 2.36 -3.26 -31.70
N SER A 649 1.21 -3.73 -31.26
CA SER A 649 0.83 -3.91 -29.86
C SER A 649 -0.24 -4.99 -29.89
N GLY A 650 0.09 -6.22 -29.51
CA GLY A 650 -0.78 -7.39 -29.64
C GLY A 650 -0.14 -8.56 -30.39
N THR A 651 1.04 -8.98 -29.93
CA THR A 651 1.39 -10.40 -29.89
C THR A 651 1.80 -10.68 -28.46
N THR A 652 0.99 -11.44 -27.75
CA THR A 652 1.38 -12.11 -26.51
C THR A 652 2.50 -13.10 -26.83
N THR A 653 3.74 -12.69 -26.61
CA THR A 653 4.82 -13.64 -26.31
C THR A 653 4.84 -13.85 -24.81
N THR A 654 4.56 -15.09 -24.39
CA THR A 654 4.62 -15.54 -23.01
C THR A 654 6.05 -15.51 -22.50
N ALA A 655 6.22 -15.07 -21.24
CA ALA A 655 7.42 -15.03 -20.40
C ALA A 655 8.46 -13.94 -20.74
N GLY A 656 8.64 -13.00 -19.79
CA GLY A 656 9.72 -12.01 -19.83
C GLY A 656 9.35 -10.57 -19.45
N ASP A 657 8.37 -10.33 -18.57
CA ASP A 657 8.31 -9.03 -17.87
C ASP A 657 9.55 -8.94 -16.96
N ILE A 658 10.63 -8.40 -17.51
CA ILE A 658 11.82 -8.08 -16.74
C ILE A 658 11.50 -6.83 -15.92
N ARG A 659 11.18 -7.03 -14.64
CA ARG A 659 11.30 -5.99 -13.60
C ARG A 659 12.77 -5.86 -13.24
N MET A 660 13.36 -4.68 -13.41
CA MET A 660 14.71 -4.35 -12.95
C MET A 660 14.63 -3.22 -11.90
N MET A 661 15.11 -3.48 -10.67
CA MET A 661 15.05 -2.59 -9.48
C MET A 661 16.42 -2.01 -9.11
N PHE A 662 16.68 -0.67 -9.11
CA PHE A 662 18.00 -0.11 -8.69
C PHE A 662 18.04 1.41 -8.31
N THR A 663 19.21 2.03 -7.99
CA THR A 663 19.51 3.02 -6.89
C THR A 663 19.44 4.55 -7.05
N ILE A 664 19.05 5.35 -6.01
CA ILE A 664 19.34 6.82 -5.84
C ILE A 664 19.45 7.30 -4.36
N THR A 665 20.57 7.95 -3.98
CA THR A 665 20.94 8.48 -2.63
C THR A 665 20.50 9.94 -2.36
N GLY A 666 20.05 10.25 -1.14
CA GLY A 666 19.83 11.63 -0.66
C GLY A 666 20.42 11.88 0.75
N ARG A 667 21.07 13.02 0.99
CA ARG A 667 21.62 13.41 2.31
C ARG A 667 20.63 14.28 3.09
N THR A 668 20.27 13.91 4.32
CA THR A 668 19.73 14.85 5.32
C THR A 668 20.36 14.62 6.70
N LYS A 669 20.68 15.71 7.39
CA LYS A 669 21.40 15.74 8.67
C LYS A 669 20.39 15.76 9.83
N ALA A 670 20.28 14.68 10.61
CA ALA A 670 19.53 14.69 11.88
C ALA A 670 20.50 14.59 13.08
N LEU A 671 20.55 15.64 13.88
CA LEU A 671 21.25 15.67 15.18
C LEU A 671 20.38 14.99 16.24
N GLY A 672 20.83 13.88 16.83
CA GLY A 672 20.29 13.39 18.12
C GLY A 672 19.94 11.90 18.28
N ASP A 673 20.29 10.99 17.37
CA ASP A 673 20.00 9.55 17.54
C ASP A 673 21.02 8.85 18.49
N PRO A 674 20.59 8.19 19.58
CA PRO A 674 21.47 7.46 20.51
C PRO A 674 22.19 6.23 19.92
N LYS A 675 21.88 5.78 18.69
CA LYS A 675 22.46 4.58 18.07
C LYS A 675 23.83 4.79 17.38
N CYS A 676 24.34 6.01 17.28
CA CYS A 676 25.66 6.28 16.67
C CYS A 676 26.80 6.23 17.72
N ALA A 677 27.33 5.05 18.04
CA ALA A 677 28.51 4.92 18.90
C ALA A 677 29.44 3.75 18.49
N TYR A 678 30.33 3.99 17.53
CA TYR A 678 31.58 3.21 17.40
C TYR A 678 32.77 4.17 17.21
N PRO A 679 33.84 4.04 18.02
CA PRO A 679 35.02 4.90 17.89
C PRO A 679 35.94 4.40 16.77
N ASN A 680 36.22 5.22 15.76
CA ASN A 680 37.30 4.97 14.80
C ASN A 680 38.61 5.56 15.36
N THR A 681 39.60 4.71 15.63
CA THR A 681 40.88 5.07 16.26
C THR A 681 41.96 5.55 15.27
N THR A 682 41.63 5.78 13.99
CA THR A 682 42.66 6.01 12.96
C THR A 682 42.74 7.46 12.43
N TYR A 683 41.72 8.31 12.61
CA TYR A 683 41.74 9.70 12.09
C TYR A 683 41.05 10.68 13.05
N PRO A 684 41.79 11.46 13.88
CA PRO A 684 41.20 12.19 15.01
C PRO A 684 40.42 13.48 14.67
N ASN A 685 40.44 13.95 13.42
CA ASN A 685 39.96 15.30 13.07
C ASN A 685 38.81 15.34 12.04
N GLN A 686 38.13 14.22 11.79
CA GLN A 686 36.91 14.21 10.97
C GLN A 686 35.70 13.99 11.87
N GLY A 687 34.76 14.93 11.87
CA GLY A 687 33.57 14.91 12.72
C GLY A 687 32.74 13.64 12.55
N TYR A 688 32.01 13.27 13.59
CA TYR A 688 31.12 12.11 13.62
C TYR A 688 30.13 12.15 12.44
N TYR A 689 30.26 11.19 11.50
CA TYR A 689 29.27 10.93 10.46
C TYR A 689 28.35 9.81 10.95
N CYS A 690 27.04 10.06 11.04
CA CYS A 690 26.05 8.98 11.12
C CYS A 690 25.81 8.50 9.68
N SER A 691 26.07 7.22 9.38
CA SER A 691 25.61 6.59 8.14
C SER A 691 24.10 6.35 8.28
N LEU A 692 23.29 7.22 7.67
CA LEU A 692 21.92 6.85 7.35
C LEU A 692 21.96 5.79 6.24
N VAL A 693 21.00 4.87 6.29
CA VAL A 693 20.97 3.66 5.48
C VAL A 693 20.73 3.99 3.99
N GLU A 694 21.71 3.62 3.15
CA GLU A 694 21.68 3.48 1.68
C GLU A 694 20.32 3.01 1.12
N THR A 695 19.49 3.81 0.42
CA THR A 695 18.25 3.32 -0.23
C THR A 695 18.16 3.71 -1.71
N ILE A 696 17.49 2.89 -2.51
CA ILE A 696 17.75 2.70 -3.94
C ILE A 696 16.41 2.61 -4.72
N ARG A 697 16.13 3.42 -5.80
CA ARG A 697 14.79 3.54 -6.48
C ARG A 697 14.80 3.71 -8.02
N SER A 698 13.86 3.08 -8.73
CA SER A 698 13.61 3.17 -10.19
C SER A 698 13.09 4.54 -10.64
N ALA A 699 13.33 4.89 -11.92
CA ALA A 699 12.79 6.09 -12.54
C ALA A 699 12.24 5.82 -13.95
N ILE A 700 11.10 6.46 -14.26
CA ILE A 700 10.44 6.37 -15.57
C ILE A 700 10.49 7.70 -16.30
N SER A 701 10.59 7.67 -17.62
CA SER A 701 10.46 8.85 -18.46
C SER A 701 9.60 8.56 -19.69
N SER A 702 8.81 9.56 -20.09
CA SER A 702 8.06 9.53 -21.35
C SER A 702 8.84 10.12 -22.53
N ASP A 703 9.93 10.84 -22.27
CA ASP A 703 10.66 11.63 -23.27
C ASP A 703 12.17 11.34 -23.33
N GLY A 704 12.68 10.46 -22.46
CA GLY A 704 14.09 10.08 -22.38
C GLY A 704 14.99 11.15 -21.75
N ILE A 705 14.43 12.26 -21.24
CA ILE A 705 15.17 13.41 -20.71
C ILE A 705 14.73 13.73 -19.28
N ASN A 706 13.43 13.69 -19.03
CA ASN A 706 12.79 14.02 -17.76
C ASN A 706 12.29 12.74 -17.09
N PHE A 707 12.94 12.33 -16.00
CA PHE A 707 12.67 11.10 -15.27
C PHE A 707 11.97 11.35 -13.93
N TYR A 708 10.99 10.52 -13.59
CA TYR A 708 10.20 10.59 -12.34
C TYR A 708 10.43 9.33 -11.49
N LEU A 709 10.59 9.49 -10.18
CA LEU A 709 10.84 8.39 -9.24
C LEU A 709 9.56 7.62 -8.86
N GLU A 710 9.64 6.29 -8.70
CA GLU A 710 8.50 5.44 -8.28
C GLU A 710 8.56 5.03 -6.78
N GLU A 711 7.38 4.93 -6.11
CA GLU A 711 7.27 4.77 -4.63
C GLU A 711 7.22 3.32 -4.10
N SER A 712 6.96 2.29 -4.94
CA SER A 712 6.46 0.99 -4.47
C SER A 712 7.48 -0.10 -4.12
N GLU A 713 8.80 0.11 -4.20
CA GLU A 713 9.80 -0.96 -4.05
C GLU A 713 11.01 -0.50 -3.19
N TRP A 714 11.23 -1.08 -1.99
CA TRP A 714 12.20 -0.61 -0.98
C TRP A 714 13.14 -1.72 -0.44
N PHE A 715 14.47 -1.57 -0.57
CA PHE A 715 15.53 -2.34 0.14
C PHE A 715 16.82 -1.50 0.35
N THR A 716 17.73 -1.93 1.24
CA THR A 716 18.84 -1.12 1.82
C THR A 716 20.27 -1.65 1.53
N HIS A 717 21.20 -0.89 0.91
CA HIS A 717 22.69 -1.00 1.06
C HIS A 717 23.49 0.01 0.17
N GLY A 718 24.82 0.10 0.37
CA GLY A 718 25.73 1.08 -0.25
C GLY A 718 26.58 0.60 -1.44
N ASP A 719 27.10 1.61 -2.15
CA ASP A 719 27.89 1.64 -3.41
C ASP A 719 27.11 1.35 -4.72
N MET A 720 27.08 2.34 -5.62
CA MET A 720 26.48 2.25 -6.97
C MET A 720 27.52 1.79 -8.00
N ALA A 721 27.14 0.86 -8.88
CA ALA A 721 27.82 0.52 -10.12
C ALA A 721 27.10 1.13 -11.35
N ASP A 722 27.75 1.09 -12.51
CA ASP A 722 27.33 1.72 -13.78
C ASP A 722 25.83 1.63 -14.11
N PRO A 723 25.18 2.75 -14.51
CA PRO A 723 23.75 2.76 -14.83
C PRO A 723 23.43 2.15 -16.21
N ALA A 724 22.41 1.31 -16.27
CA ALA A 724 21.81 0.76 -17.48
C ALA A 724 20.48 1.45 -17.82
N TRP A 725 20.22 1.60 -19.13
CA TRP A 725 19.09 2.34 -19.68
C TRP A 725 18.30 1.46 -20.64
N GLY A 726 16.97 1.57 -20.64
CA GLY A 726 16.13 0.82 -21.58
C GLY A 726 14.81 1.51 -21.90
N VAL A 727 14.26 1.23 -23.09
CA VAL A 727 12.91 1.62 -23.47
C VAL A 727 12.05 0.37 -23.49
N GLY A 728 10.99 0.35 -22.70
CA GLY A 728 10.06 -0.77 -22.68
C GLY A 728 9.26 -0.88 -23.97
N SER A 729 8.65 -2.03 -24.17
CA SER A 729 7.72 -2.29 -25.27
C SER A 729 6.48 -1.40 -25.22
N ASP A 730 6.25 -0.65 -24.13
CA ASP A 730 5.24 0.38 -23.92
C ASP A 730 5.69 1.78 -24.37
N GLY A 731 6.97 1.97 -24.71
CA GLY A 731 7.53 3.27 -25.08
C GLY A 731 7.97 4.11 -23.87
N VAL A 732 7.96 3.53 -22.66
CA VAL A 732 8.41 4.19 -21.43
C VAL A 732 9.89 3.88 -21.19
N TRP A 733 10.67 4.93 -20.99
CA TRP A 733 12.08 4.89 -20.65
C TRP A 733 12.27 4.49 -19.18
N ARG A 734 13.24 3.62 -18.90
CA ARG A 734 13.56 3.08 -17.57
C ARG A 734 15.06 3.13 -17.30
N LEU A 735 15.45 3.43 -16.06
CA LEU A 735 16.84 3.56 -15.57
C LEU A 735 17.12 2.63 -14.38
N VAL A 736 18.30 2.01 -14.34
CA VAL A 736 18.74 0.88 -13.48
C VAL A 736 20.26 0.97 -13.15
N ALA A 737 20.83 0.49 -12.01
CA ALA A 737 22.28 0.56 -11.62
C ALA A 737 22.73 -0.49 -10.55
N GLY A 738 23.86 -1.21 -10.70
CA GLY A 738 24.29 -2.34 -9.82
C GLY A 738 25.01 -1.97 -8.49
N THR A 739 25.54 -2.96 -7.73
CA THR A 739 26.38 -2.76 -6.50
C THR A 739 27.65 -3.64 -6.51
N THR A 740 28.72 -3.25 -5.79
CA THR A 740 29.92 -4.08 -5.53
C THR A 740 30.11 -4.36 -4.02
N SER A 741 30.61 -5.55 -3.66
CA SER A 741 30.66 -6.02 -2.26
C SER A 741 31.94 -5.61 -1.52
N VAL A 742 31.81 -5.11 -0.29
CA VAL A 742 32.91 -5.05 0.70
C VAL A 742 33.22 -6.45 1.26
N GLN A 743 34.51 -6.74 1.47
CA GLN A 743 35.03 -7.98 2.04
C GLN A 743 34.21 -8.51 3.25
N GLY A 744 33.61 -9.69 3.09
CA GLY A 744 33.27 -10.56 4.23
C GLY A 744 31.90 -11.22 4.25
N VAL A 745 30.97 -10.85 3.35
CA VAL A 745 29.65 -11.48 3.29
C VAL A 745 29.52 -12.29 2.00
N ARG A 746 29.55 -13.62 2.13
CA ARG A 746 29.18 -14.55 1.06
C ARG A 746 27.66 -14.62 1.01
N ASP A 747 27.07 -14.01 -0.02
CA ASP A 747 25.89 -14.44 -0.78
C ASP A 747 25.11 -13.23 -1.29
N GLY A 748 25.09 -13.06 -2.62
CA GLY A 748 24.36 -11.99 -3.31
C GLY A 748 24.87 -11.77 -4.72
N TRP A 749 24.60 -12.72 -5.63
CA TRP A 749 25.00 -12.63 -7.04
C TRP A 749 23.97 -11.81 -7.83
N LEU A 750 24.41 -10.78 -8.56
CA LEU A 750 23.69 -10.24 -9.72
C LEU A 750 24.24 -10.91 -10.97
N ARG A 751 23.50 -11.90 -11.50
CA ARG A 751 23.73 -12.53 -12.80
C ARG A 751 22.49 -12.29 -13.66
N TYR A 752 22.68 -11.87 -14.91
CA TYR A 752 21.65 -11.95 -15.94
C TYR A 752 21.90 -13.22 -16.76
N THR A 753 20.91 -14.11 -16.87
CA THR A 753 20.77 -15.13 -17.93
C THR A 753 19.30 -15.56 -18.02
N GLU A 754 18.63 -15.27 -19.13
CA GLU A 754 17.49 -16.07 -19.60
C GLU A 754 18.03 -17.20 -20.50
N SER A 755 18.38 -18.32 -19.88
CA SER A 755 18.15 -19.67 -20.41
C SER A 755 18.55 -20.66 -19.32
N GLU A 756 17.78 -21.71 -19.13
CA GLU A 756 18.02 -22.74 -18.12
C GLU A 756 19.49 -23.23 -18.08
N THR A 757 20.03 -23.31 -16.86
CA THR A 757 21.35 -23.86 -16.45
C THR A 757 22.62 -23.08 -16.78
N CYS A 758 23.15 -22.37 -15.77
CA CYS A 758 24.60 -22.13 -15.65
C CYS A 758 25.29 -23.35 -14.98
N PRO A 759 26.46 -23.81 -15.46
CA PRO A 759 27.22 -24.89 -14.84
C PRO A 759 27.93 -24.45 -13.55
N ASN A 760 28.04 -25.38 -12.61
CA ASN A 760 28.83 -25.24 -11.38
C ASN A 760 30.33 -25.01 -11.68
N PHE A 761 30.96 -24.04 -11.02
CA PHE A 761 32.43 -23.88 -11.01
C PHE A 761 33.04 -24.63 -9.82
N PRO A 762 33.88 -25.68 -10.03
CA PRO A 762 34.66 -26.28 -8.95
C PRO A 762 35.98 -25.53 -8.75
N GLY A 763 36.38 -25.34 -7.48
CA GLY A 763 37.59 -24.62 -7.11
C GLY A 763 38.91 -25.38 -7.37
N SER A 764 39.99 -24.61 -7.46
CA SER A 764 41.39 -24.89 -7.04
C SER A 764 42.27 -23.78 -7.64
N GLY A 765 43.10 -23.04 -6.90
CA GLY A 765 44.22 -23.53 -6.13
C GLY A 765 45.45 -23.68 -7.03
N SER A 766 46.17 -22.59 -7.35
CA SER A 766 47.60 -22.59 -7.75
C SER A 766 48.16 -21.17 -7.89
N LYS A 767 49.30 -20.92 -7.26
CA LYS A 767 50.17 -19.73 -7.43
C LYS A 767 51.11 -19.96 -8.62
N GLY A 768 51.31 -18.96 -9.47
CA GLY A 768 52.29 -18.95 -10.57
C GLY A 768 52.82 -17.52 -10.85
N THR A 769 54.06 -17.41 -11.32
CA THR A 769 54.97 -16.23 -11.33
C THR A 769 54.73 -15.18 -12.45
N PRO A 770 55.40 -14.00 -12.44
CA PRO A 770 55.11 -12.81 -13.27
C PRO A 770 55.25 -12.90 -14.80
N SER A 771 55.29 -14.10 -15.38
CA SER A 771 55.30 -14.35 -16.82
C SER A 771 53.96 -14.91 -17.36
N ASP A 772 52.94 -15.06 -16.50
CA ASP A 772 51.61 -15.58 -16.86
C ASP A 772 50.57 -14.49 -17.22
N LEU A 773 50.99 -13.23 -17.42
CA LEU A 773 50.14 -12.12 -17.93
C LEU A 773 49.94 -12.16 -19.45
N TYR A 774 50.11 -13.32 -20.07
CA TYR A 774 49.68 -13.58 -21.44
C TYR A 774 48.33 -14.29 -21.40
N PHE A 775 47.30 -13.71 -22.01
CA PHE A 775 46.00 -14.35 -22.25
C PHE A 775 46.24 -15.76 -22.79
N ARG A 776 45.98 -16.80 -22.00
CA ARG A 776 45.92 -18.16 -22.56
C ARG A 776 44.64 -18.26 -23.37
N GLU A 777 44.78 -18.86 -24.54
CA GLU A 777 43.70 -19.29 -25.43
C GLU A 777 42.54 -19.88 -24.63
N ALA A 778 41.31 -19.71 -25.14
CA ALA A 778 40.10 -20.32 -24.61
C ALA A 778 40.42 -21.72 -24.08
N THR A 779 40.24 -21.95 -22.77
CA THR A 779 40.23 -23.33 -22.30
C THR A 779 39.11 -24.05 -23.05
N ALA A 780 39.24 -25.35 -23.24
CA ALA A 780 38.26 -26.20 -23.93
C ALA A 780 36.81 -26.11 -23.37
N ASN A 781 36.57 -25.28 -22.35
CA ASN A 781 35.32 -25.06 -21.64
C ASN A 781 34.78 -23.59 -21.75
N GLY A 782 35.26 -22.76 -22.68
CA GLY A 782 34.51 -21.58 -23.16
C GLY A 782 34.30 -20.37 -22.23
N GLY A 783 35.09 -20.19 -21.17
CA GLY A 783 34.93 -19.06 -20.22
C GLY A 783 35.81 -17.82 -20.50
N VAL A 784 35.24 -16.61 -20.35
CA VAL A 784 35.95 -15.32 -20.27
C VAL A 784 36.25 -15.02 -18.79
N LEU A 785 37.50 -14.68 -18.44
CA LEU A 785 37.98 -14.65 -17.04
C LEU A 785 38.31 -13.25 -16.48
N SER A 786 38.19 -12.17 -17.26
CA SER A 786 38.37 -10.76 -16.82
C SER A 786 38.03 -9.75 -17.94
N GLY A 787 37.42 -8.61 -17.60
CA GLY A 787 37.05 -7.48 -18.49
C GLY A 787 35.96 -6.59 -17.86
N GLY A 788 35.84 -5.32 -18.28
CA GLY A 788 34.78 -4.39 -17.82
C GLY A 788 33.36 -4.83 -18.21
N VAL A 789 32.33 -4.08 -17.79
CA VAL A 789 30.90 -4.45 -17.98
C VAL A 789 30.61 -4.74 -19.46
N PRO A 790 30.15 -5.96 -19.82
CA PRO A 790 29.90 -6.30 -21.21
C PRO A 790 28.57 -5.70 -21.71
N SER A 791 28.55 -5.18 -22.94
CA SER A 791 27.30 -4.82 -23.62
C SER A 791 26.80 -6.01 -24.44
N ILE A 792 25.50 -6.28 -24.36
CA ILE A 792 24.85 -7.35 -25.11
C ILE A 792 23.99 -6.72 -26.20
N ALA A 793 24.09 -7.24 -27.42
CA ALA A 793 23.18 -6.90 -28.51
C ALA A 793 22.54 -8.18 -29.06
N ASP A 794 21.21 -8.17 -29.18
CA ASP A 794 20.45 -9.24 -29.82
C ASP A 794 20.39 -9.04 -31.34
N ALA A 795 20.70 -10.10 -32.09
CA ALA A 795 20.95 -10.02 -33.52
C ALA A 795 20.65 -11.34 -34.23
N ASP A 796 19.75 -11.35 -35.22
CA ASP A 796 19.58 -12.47 -36.16
C ASP A 796 19.29 -13.85 -35.51
N GLY A 797 18.74 -13.86 -34.30
CA GLY A 797 18.46 -15.09 -33.53
C GLY A 797 19.63 -15.58 -32.65
N GLU A 798 20.74 -14.85 -32.55
CA GLU A 798 21.85 -15.12 -31.62
C GLU A 798 22.27 -13.86 -30.83
N ALA A 799 22.51 -14.00 -29.53
CA ALA A 799 22.96 -12.89 -28.70
C ALA A 799 24.49 -12.71 -28.81
N ARG A 800 24.97 -11.46 -28.77
CA ARG A 800 26.41 -11.15 -28.89
C ARG A 800 26.85 -10.29 -27.71
N ALA A 801 27.95 -10.67 -27.07
CA ALA A 801 28.54 -9.94 -25.96
C ALA A 801 29.81 -9.20 -26.41
N TYR A 802 29.88 -7.89 -26.15
CA TYR A 802 31.03 -7.03 -26.41
C TYR A 802 31.71 -6.64 -25.10
N PHE A 803 33.04 -6.72 -25.04
CA PHE A 803 33.79 -6.47 -23.80
C PHE A 803 35.17 -5.86 -24.08
N GLY A 804 35.67 -5.07 -23.12
CA GLY A 804 37.01 -4.47 -23.19
C GLY A 804 38.12 -5.50 -23.01
N MET A 805 39.24 -5.29 -23.71
CA MET A 805 40.46 -6.08 -23.70
C MET A 805 41.70 -5.18 -23.71
N ALA A 806 42.87 -5.75 -23.38
CA ALA A 806 44.12 -4.99 -23.34
C ALA A 806 44.54 -4.38 -24.69
N ASP A 807 44.04 -4.92 -25.82
CA ASP A 807 44.30 -4.46 -27.18
C ASP A 807 43.06 -3.87 -27.90
N GLY A 808 41.98 -3.56 -27.16
CA GLY A 808 40.77 -2.91 -27.72
C GLY A 808 39.46 -3.44 -27.14
N ILE A 809 38.44 -3.59 -27.97
CA ILE A 809 37.17 -4.24 -27.61
C ILE A 809 37.12 -5.56 -28.39
N GLY A 810 36.45 -6.58 -27.88
CA GLY A 810 36.08 -7.71 -28.72
C GLY A 810 34.73 -8.29 -28.38
N MET A 811 34.43 -9.41 -29.03
CA MET A 811 33.08 -9.93 -29.13
C MET A 811 33.08 -11.46 -29.02
N ALA A 812 32.06 -11.99 -28.35
CA ALA A 812 31.75 -13.41 -28.30
C ALA A 812 30.26 -13.66 -28.62
N THR A 813 29.99 -14.72 -29.37
CA THR A 813 28.62 -15.16 -29.67
C THR A 813 28.06 -16.04 -28.54
N ILE A 814 26.76 -15.90 -28.28
CA ILE A 814 26.00 -16.67 -27.29
C ILE A 814 25.02 -17.54 -28.06
N ALA A 815 25.25 -18.86 -28.05
CA ALA A 815 24.39 -19.85 -28.71
C ALA A 815 23.92 -20.90 -27.69
N GLY A 816 22.61 -21.16 -27.65
CA GLY A 816 22.01 -22.13 -26.73
C GLY A 816 22.24 -21.81 -25.24
N GLY A 817 22.33 -20.53 -24.87
CA GLY A 817 22.56 -20.11 -23.48
C GLY A 817 24.02 -20.15 -23.01
N GLN A 818 24.96 -20.56 -23.87
CA GLN A 818 26.37 -20.65 -23.53
C GLN A 818 27.22 -19.73 -24.42
N LEU A 819 28.18 -19.04 -23.80
CA LEU A 819 29.24 -18.33 -24.49
C LEU A 819 30.06 -19.33 -25.30
N GLN A 820 30.10 -19.15 -26.62
CA GLN A 820 30.89 -20.03 -27.47
C GLN A 820 32.38 -19.73 -27.28
N PRO A 821 33.26 -20.75 -27.33
CA PRO A 821 34.70 -20.54 -27.30
C PRO A 821 35.10 -19.53 -28.37
N TYR A 822 35.97 -18.59 -27.99
CA TYR A 822 36.49 -17.55 -28.87
C TYR A 822 36.93 -18.15 -30.22
N ALA A 823 36.07 -18.04 -31.23
CA ALA A 823 36.49 -18.23 -32.59
C ALA A 823 37.40 -17.05 -32.88
N LYS A 824 38.67 -17.33 -33.23
CA LYS A 824 39.69 -16.35 -33.58
C LYS A 824 39.32 -15.64 -34.90
N ASN A 825 38.15 -15.03 -34.96
CA ASN A 825 37.83 -13.99 -35.93
C ASN A 825 38.61 -12.74 -35.51
N PRO A 826 39.01 -11.90 -36.48
CA PRO A 826 39.95 -10.82 -36.23
C PRO A 826 39.40 -9.98 -35.08
N VAL A 827 40.15 -9.96 -33.98
CA VAL A 827 39.95 -9.07 -32.84
C VAL A 827 39.55 -7.71 -33.41
N LEU A 828 38.49 -7.10 -32.87
CA LEU A 828 38.18 -5.71 -33.15
C LEU A 828 39.30 -4.84 -32.54
N ARG A 829 40.45 -4.85 -33.21
CA ARG A 829 41.59 -4.01 -32.91
C ARG A 829 41.26 -2.63 -33.40
N LEU A 830 40.52 -1.88 -32.58
CA LEU A 830 40.41 -0.43 -32.77
C LEU A 830 41.82 0.21 -32.83
N SER A 831 42.85 -0.44 -32.25
CA SER A 831 44.26 -0.04 -32.44
C SER A 831 44.73 0.00 -33.90
N ASP A 832 44.15 -0.80 -34.80
CA ASP A 832 44.54 -0.88 -36.21
C ASP A 832 43.74 0.09 -37.11
N VAL A 833 42.75 0.82 -36.55
CA VAL A 833 41.82 1.73 -37.25
C VAL A 833 42.29 3.20 -37.23
N GLY A 834 43.55 3.45 -36.86
CA GLY A 834 44.17 4.79 -36.93
C GLY A 834 44.20 5.58 -35.63
N TYR A 835 43.96 4.96 -34.47
CA TYR A 835 44.08 5.61 -33.16
C TYR A 835 45.49 5.50 -32.57
N SER A 836 46.51 5.98 -33.28
CA SER A 836 47.91 5.97 -32.81
C SER A 836 48.20 6.92 -31.61
N GLY A 837 47.16 7.38 -30.90
CA GLY A 837 47.25 8.37 -29.84
C GLY A 837 46.25 8.20 -28.69
N LEU A 838 45.61 7.04 -28.51
CA LEU A 838 44.82 6.72 -27.31
C LEU A 838 45.59 5.72 -26.42
N ALA A 839 45.55 5.89 -25.10
CA ALA A 839 46.20 5.00 -24.14
C ALA A 839 45.41 3.70 -23.90
N ALA A 840 44.07 3.78 -23.93
CA ALA A 840 43.16 2.67 -23.69
C ALA A 840 41.76 2.97 -24.25
N ILE A 841 40.99 1.90 -24.47
CA ILE A 841 39.57 1.93 -24.86
C ILE A 841 38.81 0.96 -23.94
N SER A 842 37.64 1.35 -23.44
CA SER A 842 36.78 0.49 -22.61
C SER A 842 35.28 0.85 -22.72
N ASP A 843 34.45 0.14 -21.97
CA ASP A 843 33.01 0.37 -21.77
C ASP A 843 32.22 0.42 -23.11
N PRO A 844 32.22 -0.68 -23.89
CA PRO A 844 31.46 -0.72 -25.12
C PRO A 844 29.95 -0.71 -24.83
N ALA A 845 29.19 0.07 -25.59
CA ALA A 845 27.73 0.09 -25.60
C ALA A 845 27.24 -0.08 -27.04
N VAL A 846 26.55 -1.17 -27.34
CA VAL A 846 26.22 -1.58 -28.72
C VAL A 846 24.72 -1.72 -28.91
N VAL A 847 24.22 -1.21 -30.05
CA VAL A 847 22.84 -1.43 -30.49
C VAL A 847 22.79 -1.64 -32.00
N GLN A 848 21.88 -2.49 -32.46
CA GLN A 848 21.54 -2.58 -33.88
C GLN A 848 20.72 -1.33 -34.28
N ARG A 849 20.94 -0.77 -35.47
CA ARG A 849 20.13 0.31 -36.06
C ARG A 849 18.94 -0.28 -36.81
N SER A 850 17.99 0.59 -37.18
CA SER A 850 16.79 0.20 -37.93
C SER A 850 17.09 -0.32 -39.35
N ASP A 851 18.24 0.02 -39.93
CA ASP A 851 18.68 -0.45 -41.24
C ASP A 851 19.42 -1.81 -41.19
N GLY A 852 19.53 -2.43 -40.01
CA GLY A 852 20.23 -3.68 -39.78
C GLY A 852 21.72 -3.54 -39.48
N SER A 853 22.31 -2.35 -39.67
CA SER A 853 23.69 -2.04 -39.25
C SER A 853 23.82 -1.96 -37.73
N TYR A 854 25.03 -1.91 -37.22
CA TYR A 854 25.36 -1.83 -35.79
C TYR A 854 26.12 -0.54 -35.50
N VAL A 855 25.86 0.01 -34.31
CA VAL A 855 26.62 1.12 -33.76
C VAL A 855 27.11 0.79 -32.36
N MET A 856 28.35 1.15 -32.10
CA MET A 856 29.03 1.00 -30.83
C MET A 856 29.48 2.37 -30.36
N TYR A 857 29.21 2.66 -29.11
CA TYR A 857 29.72 3.81 -28.39
C TYR A 857 30.70 3.31 -27.33
N PHE A 858 31.84 3.97 -27.15
CA PHE A 858 32.87 3.49 -26.23
C PHE A 858 33.70 4.63 -25.64
N LYS A 859 34.30 4.37 -24.48
CA LYS A 859 35.22 5.28 -23.79
C LYS A 859 36.62 5.14 -24.38
N GLY A 860 37.26 6.26 -24.71
CA GLY A 860 38.68 6.36 -25.06
C GLY A 860 39.43 7.27 -24.10
N LEU A 861 40.69 6.94 -23.82
CA LEU A 861 41.57 7.71 -22.92
C LEU A 861 42.79 8.28 -23.68
N ALA A 862 43.18 9.52 -23.40
CA ALA A 862 44.38 10.15 -23.93
C ALA A 862 45.69 9.51 -23.39
N PRO A 863 46.87 9.69 -24.04
CA PRO A 863 48.16 9.13 -23.63
C PRO A 863 48.56 9.58 -22.21
N PRO A 864 49.24 8.72 -21.42
CA PRO A 864 49.48 8.97 -20.01
C PRO A 864 50.70 9.88 -19.82
N ASP A 865 50.49 11.18 -19.57
CA ASP A 865 51.56 12.05 -19.03
C ASP A 865 51.34 12.42 -17.55
N SER A 866 50.18 12.10 -16.96
CA SER A 866 49.92 12.10 -15.51
C SER A 866 48.55 11.48 -15.21
N ASP A 867 48.32 11.05 -13.97
CA ASP A 867 47.07 10.47 -13.40
C ASP A 867 45.79 10.82 -14.20
N PRO A 868 45.03 9.85 -14.75
CA PRO A 868 43.93 10.13 -15.67
C PRO A 868 42.86 10.99 -15.01
N ASP A 869 42.70 12.23 -15.49
CA ASP A 869 41.62 13.12 -15.10
C ASP A 869 40.34 12.67 -15.82
N PRO A 870 39.18 12.53 -15.16
CA PRO A 870 37.91 12.22 -15.82
C PRO A 870 37.53 13.16 -16.98
N ARG A 871 38.10 14.37 -17.01
CA ARG A 871 37.95 15.33 -18.12
C ARG A 871 38.69 14.89 -19.40
N ASP A 872 39.66 14.00 -19.28
CA ASP A 872 40.41 13.41 -20.39
C ASP A 872 39.69 12.19 -21.00
N HIS A 873 38.53 11.79 -20.45
CA HIS A 873 37.71 10.73 -21.01
C HIS A 873 36.98 11.22 -22.27
N MET A 874 36.94 10.39 -23.30
CA MET A 874 36.38 10.75 -24.60
C MET A 874 35.37 9.71 -25.06
N LEU A 875 34.18 10.14 -25.45
CA LEU A 875 33.17 9.26 -26.04
C LEU A 875 33.37 9.15 -27.54
N PHE A 876 33.59 7.93 -28.04
CA PHE A 876 33.74 7.62 -29.46
C PHE A 876 32.57 6.79 -29.99
N ARG A 877 32.43 6.78 -31.32
CA ARG A 877 31.45 5.99 -32.06
C ARG A 877 32.13 5.14 -33.13
N ALA A 878 31.67 3.91 -33.30
CA ALA A 878 32.01 3.04 -34.43
C ALA A 878 30.77 2.37 -35.01
N THR A 879 30.80 2.03 -36.29
CA THR A 879 29.69 1.40 -37.01
C THR A 879 30.15 0.17 -37.76
N SER A 880 29.31 -0.86 -37.84
CA SER A 880 29.54 -2.06 -38.66
C SER A 880 28.26 -2.47 -39.36
N VAL A 881 28.35 -3.09 -40.54
CA VAL A 881 27.18 -3.63 -41.25
C VAL A 881 26.67 -4.94 -40.66
N ASP A 882 27.54 -5.72 -40.03
CA ASP A 882 27.25 -7.07 -39.54
C ASP A 882 27.39 -7.21 -38.02
N GLY A 883 27.94 -6.20 -37.34
CA GLY A 883 28.19 -6.21 -35.90
C GLY A 883 29.31 -7.15 -35.48
N ILE A 884 30.00 -7.79 -36.42
CA ILE A 884 31.01 -8.82 -36.20
C ILE A 884 32.36 -8.35 -36.74
N ASN A 885 32.42 -7.93 -38.00
CA ASN A 885 33.63 -7.49 -38.70
C ASN A 885 33.51 -6.05 -39.20
N ASN A 886 34.58 -5.53 -39.81
CA ASN A 886 34.60 -4.28 -40.59
C ASN A 886 34.01 -3.06 -39.87
N TRP A 887 34.31 -2.92 -38.57
CA TRP A 887 33.91 -1.74 -37.82
C TRP A 887 34.72 -0.52 -38.27
N VAL A 888 34.01 0.56 -38.56
CA VAL A 888 34.57 1.86 -38.94
C VAL A 888 34.30 2.83 -37.82
N ALA A 889 35.36 3.34 -37.20
CA ALA A 889 35.28 4.24 -36.08
C ALA A 889 35.48 5.70 -36.50
N ASP A 890 34.84 6.63 -35.80
CA ASP A 890 34.96 8.05 -36.08
C ASP A 890 36.36 8.57 -35.72
N SER A 891 36.99 9.31 -36.64
CA SER A 891 38.33 9.89 -36.45
C SER A 891 38.45 10.92 -35.30
N LYS A 892 37.33 11.33 -34.70
CA LYS A 892 37.24 12.31 -33.62
C LYS A 892 36.22 11.84 -32.58
N PRO A 893 36.39 12.24 -31.30
CA PRO A 893 35.39 11.97 -30.28
C PRO A 893 34.09 12.71 -30.59
N LEU A 894 32.96 12.11 -30.20
CA LEU A 894 31.65 12.75 -30.18
C LEU A 894 31.54 13.74 -29.02
N VAL A 895 32.08 13.38 -27.84
CA VAL A 895 32.01 14.19 -26.63
C VAL A 895 33.33 14.09 -25.85
N MET A 896 33.89 15.22 -25.44
CA MET A 896 35.05 15.32 -24.54
C MET A 896 34.60 15.37 -23.09
N GLY A 897 35.35 14.77 -22.17
CA GLY A 897 34.96 14.64 -20.76
C GLY A 897 33.71 13.77 -20.59
N ALA A 898 33.62 12.65 -21.31
CA ALA A 898 32.47 11.75 -21.24
C ALA A 898 32.91 10.31 -20.95
N SER A 899 32.21 9.63 -20.04
CA SER A 899 32.52 8.27 -19.58
C SER A 899 31.27 7.39 -19.52
N VAL A 900 31.49 6.07 -19.50
CA VAL A 900 30.48 5.01 -19.25
C VAL A 900 29.23 5.18 -20.14
N PRO A 901 29.34 4.94 -21.46
CA PRO A 901 28.18 5.05 -22.33
C PRO A 901 27.19 3.91 -22.11
N GLY A 902 25.90 4.23 -22.19
CA GLY A 902 24.79 3.28 -22.32
C GLY A 902 23.97 3.64 -23.55
N VAL A 903 23.49 2.65 -24.30
CA VAL A 903 22.79 2.88 -25.56
C VAL A 903 21.46 2.15 -25.64
N THR A 904 20.46 2.78 -26.25
CA THR A 904 19.20 2.13 -26.60
C THR A 904 18.59 2.77 -27.86
N ARG A 905 17.70 2.06 -28.55
CA ARG A 905 17.05 2.52 -29.78
C ARG A 905 15.55 2.69 -29.54
N ASP A 906 15.02 3.86 -29.89
CA ASP A 906 13.58 4.10 -29.80
C ASP A 906 12.80 3.52 -30.99
N ARG A 907 11.47 3.57 -30.92
CA ARG A 907 10.59 3.06 -31.97
C ARG A 907 10.69 3.83 -33.30
N ALA A 908 11.19 5.06 -33.28
CA ALA A 908 11.42 5.85 -34.49
C ALA A 908 12.77 5.52 -35.16
N GLY A 909 13.54 4.58 -34.59
CA GLY A 909 14.85 4.19 -35.09
C GLY A 909 15.98 5.12 -34.66
N LYS A 910 15.71 6.10 -33.79
CA LYS A 910 16.71 6.99 -33.23
C LYS A 910 17.46 6.25 -32.12
N VAL A 911 18.78 6.40 -32.11
CA VAL A 911 19.67 5.78 -31.12
C VAL A 911 20.01 6.79 -30.05
N TRP A 912 19.67 6.50 -28.80
CA TRP A 912 19.92 7.34 -27.64
C TRP A 912 21.12 6.82 -26.88
N VAL A 913 22.04 7.73 -26.56
CA VAL A 913 23.31 7.42 -25.89
C VAL A 913 23.39 8.26 -24.63
N TYR A 914 23.33 7.58 -23.50
CA TYR A 914 23.47 8.16 -22.17
C TYR A 914 24.90 8.00 -21.70
N PHE A 915 25.44 8.99 -21.00
CA PHE A 915 26.82 8.97 -20.51
C PHE A 915 26.98 9.92 -19.32
N LEU A 916 28.05 9.72 -18.56
CA LEU A 916 28.48 10.66 -17.51
C LEU A 916 29.32 11.76 -18.14
N TYR A 917 28.96 13.02 -17.87
CA TYR A 917 29.65 14.18 -18.42
C TYR A 917 30.39 14.98 -17.34
N PHE A 918 31.70 15.12 -17.55
CA PHE A 918 32.68 15.78 -16.69
C PHE A 918 33.08 17.13 -17.31
N GLY A 919 32.09 17.98 -17.60
CA GLY A 919 32.28 19.26 -18.30
C GLY A 919 33.36 20.18 -17.72
N ALA A 920 33.60 21.33 -18.37
CA ALA A 920 34.65 22.28 -17.99
C ALA A 920 34.56 22.82 -16.54
N ASP A 921 33.39 22.70 -15.91
CA ASP A 921 33.08 23.13 -14.56
C ASP A 921 33.21 22.02 -13.50
N TRP A 922 33.48 20.78 -13.87
CA TRP A 922 33.71 19.67 -12.93
C TRP A 922 35.02 19.86 -12.15
N SER A 923 34.98 19.62 -10.84
CA SER A 923 36.13 19.80 -9.93
C SER A 923 36.68 18.45 -9.49
N PRO A 924 38.00 18.20 -9.54
CA PRO A 924 38.61 16.98 -9.04
C PRO A 924 38.68 16.92 -7.50
N ASN A 925 38.31 18.00 -6.81
CA ASN A 925 38.34 18.04 -5.34
C ASN A 925 37.01 17.50 -4.77
N PRO A 926 37.00 16.38 -4.02
CA PRO A 926 35.78 15.77 -3.49
C PRO A 926 35.02 16.63 -2.46
N THR A 927 35.61 17.74 -2.01
CA THR A 927 34.97 18.71 -1.11
C THR A 927 34.34 19.90 -1.84
N ASP A 928 34.56 20.03 -3.15
CA ASP A 928 33.98 21.08 -3.99
C ASP A 928 32.55 20.69 -4.39
N PRO A 929 31.53 21.57 -4.24
CA PRO A 929 30.17 21.34 -4.72
C PRO A 929 30.08 21.03 -6.23
N LYS A 930 31.13 21.31 -6.99
CA LYS A 930 31.24 20.99 -8.42
C LYS A 930 31.83 19.61 -8.70
N HIS A 931 32.22 18.84 -7.69
CA HIS A 931 32.56 17.43 -7.80
C HIS A 931 31.28 16.58 -7.87
N ILE A 932 30.42 16.89 -8.84
CA ILE A 932 29.16 16.21 -9.06
C ILE A 932 29.14 15.73 -10.52
N GLU A 933 29.05 14.42 -10.67
CA GLU A 933 28.85 13.76 -11.97
C GLU A 933 27.39 13.93 -12.39
N ARG A 934 27.15 14.20 -13.68
CA ARG A 934 25.81 14.41 -14.20
C ARG A 934 25.57 13.52 -15.43
N PRO A 935 24.42 12.83 -15.49
CA PRO A 935 24.03 12.10 -16.68
C PRO A 935 23.59 13.07 -17.77
N TYR A 936 24.11 12.82 -18.96
CA TYR A 936 23.74 13.51 -20.18
C TYR A 936 23.31 12.50 -21.22
N VAL A 937 22.60 13.01 -22.22
CA VAL A 937 22.13 12.23 -23.36
C VAL A 937 22.46 12.95 -24.66
N ILE A 938 22.87 12.17 -25.66
CA ILE A 938 22.84 12.54 -27.08
C ILE A 938 21.95 11.53 -27.80
N TRP A 939 21.47 11.89 -28.98
CA TRP A 939 20.80 10.95 -29.85
C TRP A 939 21.28 11.08 -31.28
N GLU A 940 21.45 9.93 -31.92
CA GLU A 940 21.73 9.77 -33.34
C GLU A 940 20.40 9.53 -34.07
N ASN A 941 20.07 10.41 -35.02
CA ASN A 941 18.90 10.22 -35.88
C ASN A 941 19.21 9.16 -36.96
N PRO A 942 18.18 8.57 -37.60
CA PRO A 942 18.38 7.58 -38.66
C PRO A 942 19.24 8.06 -39.86
N ASP A 943 19.38 9.37 -40.06
CA ASP A 943 20.23 9.97 -41.08
C ASP A 943 21.72 10.07 -40.68
N GLY A 944 22.08 9.59 -39.49
CA GLY A 944 23.44 9.60 -38.94
C GLY A 944 23.85 10.91 -38.25
N SER A 945 22.95 11.91 -38.19
CA SER A 945 23.20 13.16 -37.45
C SER A 945 23.09 12.94 -35.94
N VAL A 946 24.01 13.54 -35.17
CA VAL A 946 24.07 13.42 -33.70
C VAL A 946 23.68 14.75 -33.06
N SER A 947 22.84 14.71 -32.03
CA SER A 947 22.43 15.90 -31.28
C SER A 947 23.54 16.44 -30.38
N SER A 948 23.39 17.70 -29.94
CA SER A 948 24.21 18.24 -28.86
C SER A 948 23.89 17.58 -27.52
N PRO A 949 24.88 17.35 -26.64
CA PRO A 949 24.65 16.84 -25.28
C PRO A 949 23.57 17.64 -24.53
N GLN A 950 22.60 16.93 -23.97
CA GLN A 950 21.55 17.49 -23.13
C GLN A 950 21.58 16.86 -21.74
N ALA A 951 21.43 17.68 -20.70
CA ALA A 951 21.37 17.19 -19.32
C ALA A 951 20.08 16.39 -19.09
N VAL A 952 20.20 15.24 -18.42
CA VAL A 952 19.05 14.46 -17.94
C VAL A 952 18.57 15.05 -16.61
N VAL A 953 17.26 15.20 -16.44
CA VAL A 953 16.63 15.83 -15.28
C VAL A 953 15.79 14.80 -14.52
N PHE A 954 15.94 14.78 -13.19
CA PHE A 954 15.17 13.89 -12.31
C PHE A 954 14.22 14.70 -11.43
N PHE A 955 12.98 14.22 -11.30
CA PHE A 955 11.92 14.82 -10.49
C PHE A 955 11.55 13.89 -9.33
N PRO A 956 11.41 14.41 -8.09
CA PRO A 956 11.00 13.61 -6.95
C PRO A 956 9.53 13.13 -7.07
N ALA A 957 9.20 12.00 -6.42
CA ALA A 957 7.82 11.57 -6.20
C ALA A 957 7.08 12.60 -5.32
N GLN A 958 5.74 12.66 -5.36
CA GLN A 958 4.94 13.77 -4.83
C GLN A 958 5.01 14.02 -3.30
N HIS A 959 5.86 13.32 -2.55
CA HIS A 959 6.14 13.62 -1.15
C HIS A 959 7.65 13.53 -0.86
N GLU A 960 8.18 14.60 -0.22
CA GLU A 960 9.60 14.92 0.01
C GLU A 960 10.29 15.48 -1.26
N VAL A 961 10.98 16.62 -1.27
CA VAL A 961 12.15 16.95 -0.43
C VAL A 961 12.35 18.48 -0.35
N ASP A 962 13.02 18.90 0.72
CA ASP A 962 13.74 20.17 0.88
C ASP A 962 14.62 20.52 -0.36
N PRO A 963 14.50 21.73 -0.94
CA PRO A 963 15.26 22.18 -2.12
C PRO A 963 16.78 22.35 -1.91
N GLN A 964 17.36 22.05 -0.75
CA GLN A 964 18.80 22.26 -0.48
C GLN A 964 19.76 21.14 -0.92
N TYR A 965 19.32 19.98 -1.44
CA TYR A 965 20.21 18.85 -1.76
C TYR A 965 20.00 18.28 -3.17
N PRO A 966 20.87 18.61 -4.15
CA PRO A 966 20.82 17.99 -5.48
C PRO A 966 21.32 16.54 -5.45
N LEU A 967 20.72 15.67 -6.28
CA LEU A 967 21.15 14.28 -6.48
C LEU A 967 22.61 14.23 -6.94
N SER A 968 23.41 13.31 -6.37
CA SER A 968 24.85 13.16 -6.66
C SER A 968 25.15 11.72 -7.08
N PHE A 969 25.90 11.54 -8.18
CA PHE A 969 26.42 10.25 -8.64
C PHE A 969 27.93 10.16 -8.28
N TYR A 970 28.40 8.99 -7.87
CA TYR A 970 29.80 8.72 -7.51
C TYR A 970 30.34 7.57 -8.36
N ASN A 971 31.46 7.77 -9.03
CA ASN A 971 32.14 6.74 -9.80
C ASN A 971 32.83 5.66 -8.94
N ASP A 972 32.78 4.41 -9.42
CA ASP A 972 33.68 3.32 -9.01
C ASP A 972 35.09 3.63 -9.55
N PRO A 973 36.17 3.58 -8.75
CA PRO A 973 37.52 3.66 -9.29
C PRO A 973 37.83 2.42 -10.14
N ASP A 974 37.48 2.46 -11.42
CA ASP A 974 37.89 1.45 -12.40
C ASP A 974 39.41 1.24 -12.35
N PRO A 975 39.90 -0.02 -12.34
CA PRO A 975 41.31 -0.32 -12.39
C PRO A 975 41.86 0.05 -13.77
N VAL A 976 42.60 1.16 -13.84
CA VAL A 976 43.39 1.54 -15.01
C VAL A 976 44.41 0.44 -15.29
N LEU A 977 44.15 -0.41 -16.30
CA LEU A 977 45.16 -1.29 -16.88
C LEU A 977 46.11 -0.43 -17.72
N ASN A 978 47.14 0.12 -17.09
CA ASN A 978 48.23 0.81 -17.78
C ASN A 978 49.14 -0.25 -18.45
N PRO A 979 49.30 -0.26 -19.79
CA PRO A 979 50.20 -1.20 -20.45
C PRO A 979 51.70 -0.86 -20.29
N ALA A 980 52.05 0.30 -19.70
CA ALA A 980 53.39 0.88 -19.85
C ALA A 980 54.18 1.18 -18.56
N SER A 981 53.62 1.07 -17.36
CA SER A 981 54.38 1.37 -16.13
C SER A 981 54.62 0.13 -15.27
N GLY A 982 55.86 -0.35 -15.25
CA GLY A 982 56.32 -1.41 -14.36
C GLY A 982 56.42 -1.00 -12.89
N GLU A 983 55.38 -0.40 -12.30
CA GLU A 983 55.35 -0.07 -10.87
C GLU A 983 54.10 -0.57 -10.14
N LYS A 984 54.34 -1.05 -8.92
CA LYS A 984 53.48 -1.87 -8.07
C LYS A 984 52.54 -1.03 -7.20
N GLY A 985 51.25 -1.33 -7.20
CA GLY A 985 50.28 -0.91 -6.18
C GLY A 985 49.53 -2.12 -5.62
N TYR A 986 49.66 -2.37 -4.32
CA TYR A 986 49.25 -3.60 -3.61
C TYR A 986 47.82 -3.56 -3.05
N CYS A 987 47.13 -4.72 -3.01
CA CYS A 987 46.14 -5.04 -1.97
C CYS A 987 46.61 -6.29 -1.19
N PRO A 988 46.59 -6.30 0.17
CA PRO A 988 47.22 -7.34 0.99
C PRO A 988 46.36 -8.61 1.13
N ALA A 989 47.00 -9.77 1.04
CA ALA A 989 46.39 -11.07 1.34
C ALA A 989 46.33 -11.32 2.86
N LYS A 990 45.16 -11.64 3.41
CA LYS A 990 45.02 -12.24 4.75
C LYS A 990 44.90 -13.75 4.64
N THR A 991 45.92 -14.43 5.16
CA THR A 991 46.00 -15.88 5.40
C THR A 991 45.11 -16.25 6.59
N VAL A 992 44.26 -17.29 6.48
CA VAL A 992 43.69 -17.99 7.65
C VAL A 992 43.84 -19.50 7.46
N VAL A 993 44.40 -20.11 8.51
CA VAL A 993 44.82 -21.51 8.68
C VAL A 993 43.61 -22.40 8.99
N PRO A 994 43.56 -23.68 8.57
CA PRO A 994 42.43 -24.57 8.86
C PRO A 994 42.57 -25.31 10.20
N ARG A 995 41.42 -25.52 10.88
CA ARG A 995 40.96 -26.69 11.70
C ARG A 995 40.28 -26.29 13.03
N PRO A 996 39.41 -27.16 13.62
CA PRO A 996 38.75 -28.36 13.08
C PRO A 996 37.33 -28.10 12.57
#